data_AF-A0A938M1K7-F1
#
_entry.id   AF-A0A938M1K7-F1
#
_cell.length_a   1.000
_cell.length_b   1.000
_cell.length_c   1.000
_cell.angle_alpha   90.00
_cell.angle_beta   90.00
_cell.angle_gamma   90.00
#
_symmetry.space_group_name_H-M   'P 1'
#
loop_
_entity.id
_entity.type
_entity.pdbx_description
1 polymer ?
#
loop_
_entity_poly.entity_id
_entity_poly.type
_entity_poly.pdbx_seq_one_letter_code
_entity_poly.pdbx_strand_id
1 'polypeptide(L)'
;MFPKLCCTALAVLWTGLVALGMAAAEMALDEALQQLPKYEHGQPRDCLNAIEAEIVAARGSPERRRALETRLAAVVAGEATRAAKEFACRKLNVIGSAACVPAVARLLADKDLSHIARYALERLPDPAATTAMRQAMQSASGPVKVGLIHSLGVRADREAVPALVPLLESSDAEVGGAAATALGDIGTAEAAKALLAFKSRSPEKLGSVVSHACLKAAVAVARAGQRDIAEKAYESLYMPREPAAIRLAAFQGLVTVRGTASVPMLTEALASPDDQLRGVAARLVREVVSPEVVRTLASNLSKLPPAGQIAVLEAIGARQDKAARQAVLDALGSGDPNVRGAAFDALTTIGNAADVPMLAKKAAAGQEPDAGAARRTLSRMLGEDIDRAIAMAVETAETPVRVELLRSLASRVARESLPTLLAAAGHAEETVRRAALESLGALGDEPEVPALVKATKAAKSEGERQAAKKALSAVCFRSGEKSAPALIAGLEGSDEATRGILLAALGQAGGAAALGTVRKEVREAEGELKTTAIRALSEWRDGAACPDLLDIATKADSVQHHVLALRGYIRLIGQPKGKEDAKLGALKSTLGLARRPDEKKQALGEIGKLPSLPALDLAAACLAEEAIRDEAAAAVVSIADRLKVKDAEARRVSDTLDKVLQVATSDTTRKDAAKVREKYKK
;
A
#
# COMPACT_ATOMS: atom_id res chain seq x y z
N MET A 1 -58.55 -1.68 14.69
CA MET A 1 -59.51 -0.63 15.09
C MET A 1 -59.13 0.63 14.34
N PHE A 2 -59.81 0.92 13.23
CA PHE A 2 -59.79 2.21 12.53
C PHE A 2 -60.66 3.21 13.32
N PRO A 3 -60.40 4.54 13.24
CA PRO A 3 -61.05 5.42 12.24
C PRO A 3 -60.07 6.45 11.60
N LYS A 4 -60.18 6.81 10.30
CA LYS A 4 -61.05 7.84 9.64
C LYS A 4 -60.83 9.27 10.21
N LEU A 5 -60.82 10.41 9.51
CA LEU A 5 -60.87 10.88 8.10
C LEU A 5 -60.70 12.43 8.18
N CYS A 6 -60.09 13.12 7.20
CA CYS A 6 -60.42 14.49 6.68
C CYS A 6 -59.22 15.07 5.88
N CYS A 7 -59.20 15.04 4.54
CA CYS A 7 -59.88 15.94 3.58
C CYS A 7 -59.44 17.42 3.64
N THR A 8 -58.47 17.79 2.78
CA THR A 8 -58.46 18.99 1.91
C THR A 8 -57.47 18.66 0.78
N ALA A 9 -57.87 18.34 -0.46
CA ALA A 9 -58.52 19.15 -1.50
C ALA A 9 -57.63 20.30 -2.03
N LEU A 10 -56.85 20.00 -3.07
CA LEU A 10 -56.49 20.92 -4.15
C LEU A 10 -56.32 20.10 -5.44
N ALA A 11 -57.39 20.10 -6.22
CA ALA A 11 -57.45 19.65 -7.62
C ALA A 11 -57.02 20.84 -8.52
N VAL A 12 -56.63 20.78 -9.80
CA VAL A 12 -56.87 19.90 -10.96
C VAL A 12 -55.77 20.23 -11.99
N LEU A 13 -55.62 19.35 -13.01
CA LEU A 13 -55.02 19.52 -14.35
C LEU A 13 -53.64 18.85 -14.47
N TRP A 14 -53.39 17.85 -15.31
CA TRP A 14 -54.07 17.49 -16.56
C TRP A 14 -53.65 16.07 -16.96
N THR A 15 -54.63 15.20 -17.21
CA THR A 15 -54.48 13.94 -17.94
C THR A 15 -54.53 14.25 -19.45
N GLY A 16 -53.57 13.74 -20.23
CA GLY A 16 -53.65 13.82 -21.68
C GLY A 16 -52.42 13.29 -22.41
N LEU A 17 -52.65 12.21 -23.17
CA LEU A 17 -51.84 11.68 -24.29
C LEU A 17 -50.55 10.91 -23.98
N VAL A 18 -50.74 9.63 -23.66
CA VAL A 18 -50.32 8.49 -24.51
C VAL A 18 -49.00 8.69 -25.25
N ALA A 19 -47.90 8.36 -24.57
CA ALA A 19 -46.71 7.89 -25.25
C ALA A 19 -47.05 6.56 -25.94
N LEU A 20 -47.16 6.60 -27.27
CA LEU A 20 -46.96 5.43 -28.13
C LEU A 20 -45.51 4.94 -27.93
N GLY A 21 -45.29 4.19 -26.86
CA GLY A 21 -44.23 3.19 -26.76
C GLY A 21 -44.89 1.85 -26.97
N MET A 22 -44.53 1.14 -28.04
CA MET A 22 -44.97 -0.23 -28.30
C MET A 22 -44.60 -1.13 -27.11
N ALA A 23 -45.49 -1.24 -26.12
CA ALA A 23 -45.54 -2.38 -25.23
C ALA A 23 -46.04 -3.55 -26.08
N ALA A 24 -45.11 -4.33 -26.64
CA ALA A 24 -45.45 -5.64 -27.16
C ALA A 24 -46.23 -6.37 -26.06
N ALA A 25 -47.43 -6.86 -26.39
CA ALA A 25 -48.24 -7.61 -25.45
C ALA A 25 -47.38 -8.73 -24.85
N GLU A 26 -47.11 -8.65 -23.53
CA GLU A 26 -46.39 -9.71 -22.82
C GLU A 26 -47.20 -10.99 -22.97
N MET A 27 -46.68 -11.96 -23.72
CA MET A 27 -47.38 -13.22 -23.94
C MET A 27 -47.62 -13.92 -22.61
N ALA A 28 -48.85 -14.39 -22.40
CA ALA A 28 -49.21 -15.10 -21.19
C ALA A 28 -48.41 -16.40 -21.06
N LEU A 29 -48.03 -16.75 -19.83
CA LEU A 29 -47.23 -17.96 -19.53
C LEU A 29 -47.86 -19.24 -20.10
N ASP A 30 -49.19 -19.35 -20.06
CA ASP A 30 -49.90 -20.52 -20.57
C ASP A 30 -49.77 -20.69 -22.08
N GLU A 31 -49.89 -19.58 -22.81
CA GLU A 31 -49.70 -19.54 -24.26
C GLU A 31 -48.24 -19.87 -24.61
N ALA A 32 -47.29 -19.26 -23.89
CA ALA A 32 -45.87 -19.52 -24.07
C ALA A 32 -45.50 -21.01 -23.89
N LEU A 33 -46.07 -21.67 -22.87
CA LEU A 33 -45.82 -23.08 -22.59
C LEU A 33 -46.57 -24.03 -23.54
N GLN A 34 -47.66 -23.60 -24.17
CA GLN A 34 -48.32 -24.36 -25.25
C GLN A 34 -47.54 -24.28 -26.57
N GLN A 35 -46.89 -23.15 -26.85
CA GLN A 35 -46.07 -22.96 -28.04
C GLN A 35 -44.70 -23.65 -27.92
N LEU A 36 -44.14 -23.72 -26.70
CA LEU A 36 -42.79 -24.22 -26.46
C LEU A 36 -42.50 -25.59 -27.11
N PRO A 37 -43.34 -26.65 -27.02
CA PRO A 37 -43.03 -27.96 -27.61
C PRO A 37 -42.73 -27.96 -29.11
N LYS A 38 -43.23 -26.96 -29.86
CA LYS A 38 -43.05 -26.83 -31.32
C LYS A 38 -41.96 -25.83 -31.72
N TYR A 39 -41.30 -25.21 -30.74
CA TYR A 39 -40.32 -24.16 -30.97
C TYR A 39 -39.07 -24.70 -31.66
N GLU A 40 -38.59 -24.06 -32.73
CA GLU A 40 -37.34 -24.44 -33.41
C GLU A 40 -36.28 -23.33 -33.34
N HIS A 41 -35.01 -23.70 -33.49
CA HIS A 41 -33.93 -22.71 -33.54
C HIS A 41 -34.15 -21.71 -34.70
N GLY A 42 -33.98 -20.42 -34.42
CA GLY A 42 -34.17 -19.33 -35.39
C GLY A 42 -35.57 -18.72 -35.40
N GLN A 43 -36.54 -19.26 -34.66
CA GLN A 43 -37.87 -18.65 -34.48
C GLN A 43 -37.83 -17.45 -33.50
N PRO A 44 -38.83 -16.54 -33.56
CA PRO A 44 -39.01 -15.49 -32.57
C PRO A 44 -39.03 -16.03 -31.14
N ARG A 45 -38.36 -15.34 -30.23
CA ARG A 45 -38.12 -15.80 -28.85
C ARG A 45 -39.22 -15.41 -27.87
N ASP A 46 -40.38 -14.96 -28.33
CA ASP A 46 -41.44 -14.43 -27.47
C ASP A 46 -41.90 -15.47 -26.43
N CYS A 47 -42.02 -16.75 -26.83
CA CYS A 47 -42.35 -17.85 -25.91
C CYS A 47 -41.26 -18.13 -24.89
N LEU A 48 -40.01 -18.01 -25.29
CA LEU A 48 -38.87 -18.21 -24.40
C LEU A 48 -38.75 -17.07 -23.40
N ASN A 49 -38.94 -15.83 -23.86
CA ASN A 49 -38.86 -14.62 -23.04
C ASN A 49 -39.95 -14.60 -21.96
N ALA A 50 -41.19 -14.96 -22.32
CA ALA A 50 -42.30 -15.06 -21.36
C ALA A 50 -42.02 -16.09 -20.25
N ILE A 51 -41.47 -17.26 -20.60
CA ILE A 51 -41.09 -18.29 -19.62
C ILE A 51 -39.92 -17.82 -18.75
N GLU A 52 -38.93 -17.13 -19.33
CA GLU A 52 -37.80 -16.55 -18.59
C GLU A 52 -38.25 -15.48 -17.60
N ALA A 53 -39.16 -14.60 -18.00
CA ALA A 53 -39.76 -13.58 -17.15
C ALA A 53 -40.47 -14.23 -15.94
N GLU A 54 -41.25 -15.29 -16.18
CA GLU A 54 -41.91 -16.01 -15.09
C GLU A 54 -40.91 -16.69 -14.14
N ILE A 55 -39.82 -17.27 -14.63
CA ILE A 55 -38.76 -17.85 -13.78
C ILE A 55 -38.19 -16.79 -12.83
N VAL A 56 -37.99 -15.57 -13.33
CA VAL A 56 -37.52 -14.44 -12.51
C VAL A 56 -38.58 -14.03 -11.49
N ALA A 57 -39.84 -13.90 -11.91
CA ALA A 57 -40.97 -13.55 -11.03
C ALA A 57 -41.21 -14.60 -9.94
N ALA A 58 -40.99 -15.88 -10.23
CA ALA A 58 -41.23 -16.99 -9.32
C ALA A 58 -40.12 -17.17 -8.25
N ARG A 59 -39.03 -16.40 -8.26
CA ARG A 59 -37.89 -16.54 -7.31
C ARG A 59 -38.31 -16.52 -5.84
N GLY A 60 -39.36 -15.78 -5.49
CA GLY A 60 -39.89 -15.68 -4.13
C GLY A 60 -40.95 -16.73 -3.76
N SER A 61 -41.50 -17.49 -4.71
CA SER A 61 -42.60 -18.44 -4.48
C SER A 61 -42.17 -19.88 -4.81
N PRO A 62 -42.05 -20.77 -3.81
CA PRO A 62 -41.79 -22.19 -4.03
C PRO A 62 -42.89 -22.88 -4.85
N GLU A 63 -44.15 -22.49 -4.66
CA GLU A 63 -45.30 -23.10 -5.33
C GLU A 63 -45.28 -22.81 -6.84
N ARG A 64 -45.07 -21.54 -7.22
CA ARG A 64 -44.96 -21.14 -8.64
C ARG A 64 -43.77 -21.81 -9.31
N ARG A 65 -42.64 -21.93 -8.61
CA ARG A 65 -41.46 -22.66 -9.12
C ARG A 65 -41.75 -24.14 -9.37
N ARG A 66 -42.41 -24.83 -8.44
CA ARG A 66 -42.81 -26.24 -8.60
C ARG A 66 -43.80 -26.43 -9.75
N ALA A 67 -44.76 -25.52 -9.89
CA ALA A 67 -45.73 -25.56 -10.99
C ALA A 67 -45.02 -25.39 -12.35
N LEU A 68 -44.10 -24.42 -12.45
CA LEU A 68 -43.34 -24.19 -13.68
C LEU A 68 -42.36 -25.33 -13.99
N GLU A 69 -41.69 -25.87 -12.97
CA GLU A 69 -40.84 -27.06 -13.08
C GLU A 69 -41.62 -28.23 -13.67
N THR A 70 -42.81 -28.52 -13.13
CA THR A 70 -43.66 -29.63 -13.57
C THR A 70 -43.99 -29.50 -15.07
N ARG A 71 -44.31 -28.29 -15.53
CA ARG A 71 -44.66 -28.03 -16.93
C ARG A 71 -43.45 -28.14 -17.85
N LEU A 72 -42.28 -27.63 -17.44
CA LEU A 72 -41.05 -27.77 -18.21
C LEU A 72 -40.58 -29.23 -18.26
N ALA A 73 -40.72 -29.98 -17.17
CA ALA A 73 -40.45 -31.42 -17.14
C ALA A 73 -41.39 -32.19 -18.07
N ALA A 74 -42.66 -31.78 -18.20
CA ALA A 74 -43.59 -32.36 -19.15
C ALA A 74 -43.16 -32.12 -20.61
N VAL A 75 -42.65 -30.92 -20.94
CA VAL A 75 -42.08 -30.64 -22.28
C VAL A 75 -40.88 -31.53 -22.58
N VAL A 76 -40.02 -31.75 -21.58
CA VAL A 76 -38.87 -32.67 -21.71
C VAL A 76 -39.32 -34.11 -21.94
N ALA A 77 -40.36 -34.56 -21.21
CA ALA A 77 -40.85 -35.93 -21.26
C ALA A 77 -41.70 -36.25 -22.51
N GLY A 78 -42.29 -35.24 -23.14
CA GLY A 78 -43.20 -35.38 -24.27
C GLY A 78 -42.55 -35.33 -25.66
N GLU A 79 -43.40 -35.33 -26.68
CA GLU A 79 -43.01 -35.06 -28.07
C GLU A 79 -42.80 -33.56 -28.25
N ALA A 80 -41.54 -33.15 -28.24
CA ALA A 80 -41.12 -31.77 -28.42
C ALA A 80 -39.85 -31.72 -29.27
N THR A 81 -39.66 -30.60 -29.97
CA THR A 81 -38.48 -30.32 -30.80
C THR A 81 -37.20 -30.34 -29.96
N ARG A 82 -36.05 -30.47 -30.64
CA ARG A 82 -34.74 -30.40 -29.99
C ARG A 82 -34.55 -29.07 -29.26
N ALA A 83 -34.87 -27.95 -29.93
CA ALA A 83 -34.70 -26.62 -29.36
C ALA A 83 -35.56 -26.39 -28.10
N ALA A 84 -36.79 -26.94 -28.08
CA ALA A 84 -37.69 -26.87 -26.93
C ALA A 84 -37.14 -27.66 -25.74
N LYS A 85 -36.66 -28.88 -25.97
CA LYS A 85 -36.05 -29.72 -24.93
C LYS A 85 -34.77 -29.10 -24.38
N GLU A 86 -33.91 -28.54 -25.25
CA GLU A 86 -32.71 -27.84 -24.82
C GLU A 86 -33.04 -26.64 -23.94
N PHE A 87 -34.01 -25.81 -24.35
CA PHE A 87 -34.46 -24.67 -23.55
C PHE A 87 -35.02 -25.12 -22.20
N ALA A 88 -35.92 -26.10 -22.20
CA ALA A 88 -36.53 -26.61 -20.97
C ALA A 88 -35.47 -27.15 -20.00
N CYS A 89 -34.49 -27.93 -20.48
CA CYS A 89 -33.37 -28.41 -19.67
C CYS A 89 -32.51 -27.26 -19.10
N ARG A 90 -32.23 -26.21 -19.88
CA ARG A 90 -31.52 -25.01 -19.36
C ARG A 90 -32.29 -24.34 -18.24
N LYS A 91 -33.62 -24.32 -18.31
CA LYS A 91 -34.47 -23.73 -17.27
C LYS A 91 -34.61 -24.64 -16.05
N LEU A 92 -34.68 -25.95 -16.25
CA LEU A 92 -34.65 -26.93 -15.17
C LEU A 92 -33.30 -26.93 -14.42
N ASN A 93 -32.19 -26.56 -15.05
CA ASN A 93 -30.95 -26.29 -14.31
C ASN A 93 -31.09 -25.18 -13.26
N VAL A 94 -31.98 -24.20 -13.50
CA VAL A 94 -32.17 -23.02 -12.66
C VAL A 94 -33.22 -23.25 -11.56
N ILE A 95 -34.33 -23.92 -11.90
CA ILE A 95 -35.48 -24.07 -10.99
C ILE A 95 -35.79 -25.52 -10.61
N GLY A 96 -35.11 -26.49 -11.18
CA GLY A 96 -35.42 -27.91 -11.04
C GLY A 96 -35.13 -28.47 -9.66
N SER A 97 -35.86 -29.53 -9.32
CA SER A 97 -35.76 -30.32 -8.11
C SER A 97 -35.73 -31.81 -8.46
N ALA A 98 -35.79 -32.69 -7.45
CA ALA A 98 -35.89 -34.13 -7.67
C ALA A 98 -37.04 -34.52 -8.62
N ALA A 99 -38.10 -33.71 -8.70
CA ALA A 99 -39.29 -33.99 -9.50
C ALA A 99 -39.01 -34.01 -11.01
N CYS A 100 -38.09 -33.19 -11.52
CA CYS A 100 -37.76 -33.20 -12.95
C CYS A 100 -36.81 -34.34 -13.37
N VAL A 101 -36.17 -35.02 -12.41
CA VAL A 101 -35.13 -36.04 -12.69
C VAL A 101 -35.62 -37.15 -13.61
N PRO A 102 -36.81 -37.78 -13.39
CA PRO A 102 -37.27 -38.86 -14.27
C PRO A 102 -37.49 -38.42 -15.72
N ALA A 103 -37.92 -37.17 -15.94
CA ALA A 103 -38.12 -36.63 -17.28
C ALA A 103 -36.77 -36.39 -17.98
N VAL A 104 -35.84 -35.71 -17.31
CA VAL A 104 -34.53 -35.37 -17.86
C VAL A 104 -33.65 -36.61 -18.03
N ALA A 105 -33.77 -37.61 -17.16
CA ALA A 105 -32.98 -38.84 -17.21
C ALA A 105 -33.16 -39.61 -18.52
N ARG A 106 -34.35 -39.55 -19.14
CA ARG A 106 -34.63 -40.20 -20.44
C ARG A 106 -33.75 -39.65 -21.57
N LEU A 107 -33.31 -38.41 -21.46
CA LEU A 107 -32.45 -37.76 -22.46
C LEU A 107 -30.96 -38.08 -22.27
N LEU A 108 -30.55 -38.71 -21.16
CA LEU A 108 -29.13 -38.95 -20.87
C LEU A 108 -28.45 -39.91 -21.84
N ALA A 109 -29.20 -40.83 -22.45
CA ALA A 109 -28.71 -41.77 -23.45
C ALA A 109 -28.84 -41.25 -24.90
N ASP A 110 -29.46 -40.09 -25.09
CA ASP A 110 -29.71 -39.49 -26.40
C ASP A 110 -28.41 -38.88 -26.97
N LYS A 111 -28.11 -39.16 -28.24
CA LYS A 111 -26.85 -38.72 -28.88
C LYS A 111 -26.76 -37.20 -29.00
N ASP A 112 -27.88 -36.53 -29.22
CA ASP A 112 -27.96 -35.09 -29.42
C ASP A 112 -28.26 -34.34 -28.11
N LEU A 113 -29.10 -34.92 -27.24
CA LEU A 113 -29.62 -34.26 -26.05
C LEU A 113 -28.93 -34.64 -24.74
N SER A 114 -28.04 -35.65 -24.73
CA SER A 114 -27.34 -36.05 -23.50
C SER A 114 -26.56 -34.89 -22.87
N HIS A 115 -25.93 -34.03 -23.67
CA HIS A 115 -25.17 -32.91 -23.16
C HIS A 115 -26.03 -31.93 -22.34
N ILE A 116 -27.23 -31.60 -22.82
CA ILE A 116 -28.12 -30.67 -22.12
C ILE A 116 -28.84 -31.33 -20.94
N ALA A 117 -29.12 -32.62 -21.05
CA ALA A 117 -29.65 -33.41 -19.94
C ALA A 117 -28.66 -33.47 -18.77
N ARG A 118 -27.38 -33.72 -19.07
CA ARG A 118 -26.28 -33.66 -18.09
C ARG A 118 -26.15 -32.26 -17.50
N TYR A 119 -26.14 -31.22 -18.33
CA TYR A 119 -26.10 -29.83 -17.87
C TYR A 119 -27.21 -29.54 -16.85
N ALA A 120 -28.45 -29.94 -17.13
CA ALA A 120 -29.58 -29.76 -16.23
C ALA A 120 -29.38 -30.48 -14.89
N LEU A 121 -28.90 -31.73 -14.90
CA LEU A 121 -28.78 -32.57 -13.72
C LEU A 121 -27.48 -32.34 -12.92
N GLU A 122 -26.40 -31.87 -13.54
CA GLU A 122 -25.07 -31.78 -12.92
C GLU A 122 -25.03 -30.84 -11.71
N ARG A 123 -25.80 -29.75 -11.75
CA ARG A 123 -25.89 -28.77 -10.65
C ARG A 123 -27.03 -29.04 -9.68
N LEU A 124 -27.83 -30.08 -9.93
CA LEU A 124 -29.00 -30.40 -9.13
C LEU A 124 -28.54 -31.10 -7.83
N PRO A 125 -28.80 -30.56 -6.62
CA PRO A 125 -28.24 -31.11 -5.38
C PRO A 125 -28.74 -32.52 -5.02
N ASP A 126 -29.92 -32.90 -5.50
CA ASP A 126 -30.56 -34.17 -5.16
C ASP A 126 -29.75 -35.40 -5.65
N PRO A 127 -29.56 -36.44 -4.81
CA PRO A 127 -28.86 -37.67 -5.20
C PRO A 127 -29.50 -38.42 -6.37
N ALA A 128 -30.81 -38.28 -6.59
CA ALA A 128 -31.50 -38.95 -7.70
C ALA A 128 -30.91 -38.57 -9.07
N ALA A 129 -30.44 -37.33 -9.22
CA ALA A 129 -29.76 -36.88 -10.44
C ALA A 129 -28.46 -37.67 -10.68
N THR A 130 -27.66 -37.88 -9.64
CA THR A 130 -26.43 -38.68 -9.72
C THR A 130 -26.74 -40.15 -10.02
N THR A 131 -27.75 -40.72 -9.35
CA THR A 131 -28.21 -42.09 -9.59
C THR A 131 -28.63 -42.30 -11.04
N ALA A 132 -29.38 -41.35 -11.62
CA ALA A 132 -29.78 -41.40 -13.02
C ALA A 132 -28.58 -41.35 -13.97
N MET A 133 -27.58 -40.50 -13.69
CA MET A 133 -26.33 -40.45 -14.47
C MET A 133 -25.54 -41.77 -14.39
N ARG A 134 -25.44 -42.39 -13.21
CA ARG A 134 -24.78 -43.69 -13.04
C ARG A 134 -25.46 -44.79 -13.85
N GLN A 135 -26.79 -44.85 -13.81
CA GLN A 135 -27.57 -45.83 -14.57
C GLN A 135 -27.40 -45.63 -16.07
N ALA A 136 -27.51 -44.39 -16.56
CA ALA A 136 -27.32 -44.07 -17.97
C ALA A 136 -25.90 -44.39 -18.47
N MET A 137 -24.88 -44.22 -17.63
CA MET A 137 -23.48 -44.50 -17.97
C MET A 137 -23.21 -45.98 -18.27
N GLN A 138 -23.96 -46.90 -17.66
CA GLN A 138 -23.78 -48.35 -17.84
C GLN A 138 -24.12 -48.80 -19.26
N SER A 139 -25.14 -48.21 -19.89
CA SER A 139 -25.61 -48.56 -21.23
C SER A 139 -25.14 -47.61 -22.33
N ALA A 140 -24.56 -46.46 -21.97
CA ALA A 140 -24.03 -45.48 -22.92
C ALA A 140 -22.74 -45.94 -23.62
N SER A 141 -22.48 -45.38 -24.80
CA SER A 141 -21.24 -45.58 -25.58
C SER A 141 -20.75 -44.27 -26.22
N GLY A 142 -19.48 -44.25 -26.62
CA GLY A 142 -18.85 -43.11 -27.30
C GLY A 142 -18.94 -41.78 -26.52
N PRO A 143 -19.17 -40.64 -27.20
CA PRO A 143 -19.18 -39.31 -26.57
C PRO A 143 -20.21 -39.14 -25.44
N VAL A 144 -21.34 -39.85 -25.53
CA VAL A 144 -22.38 -39.84 -24.48
C VAL A 144 -21.84 -40.42 -23.18
N LYS A 145 -21.13 -41.55 -23.27
CA LYS A 145 -20.50 -42.19 -22.10
C LYS A 145 -19.42 -41.30 -21.49
N VAL A 146 -18.54 -40.72 -22.32
CA VAL A 146 -17.51 -39.76 -21.90
C VAL A 146 -18.12 -38.59 -21.12
N GLY A 147 -19.19 -38.00 -21.66
CA GLY A 147 -19.90 -36.91 -20.99
C GLY A 147 -20.49 -37.30 -19.63
N LEU A 148 -21.09 -38.49 -19.52
CA LEU A 148 -21.65 -38.98 -18.26
C LEU A 148 -20.57 -39.25 -17.21
N ILE A 149 -19.43 -39.81 -17.63
CA ILE A 149 -18.27 -40.02 -16.75
C ILE A 149 -17.78 -38.68 -16.18
N HIS A 150 -17.60 -37.66 -17.03
CA HIS A 150 -17.20 -36.33 -16.55
C HIS A 150 -18.20 -35.73 -15.57
N SER A 151 -19.50 -35.81 -15.84
CA SER A 151 -20.52 -35.27 -14.94
C SER A 151 -20.54 -35.99 -13.58
N LEU A 152 -20.27 -37.29 -13.53
CA LEU A 152 -20.08 -38.02 -12.26
C LEU A 152 -18.84 -37.55 -11.49
N GLY A 153 -17.76 -37.24 -12.22
CA GLY A 153 -16.55 -36.61 -11.68
C GLY A 153 -16.82 -35.24 -11.05
N VAL A 154 -17.47 -34.34 -11.79
CA VAL A 154 -17.84 -32.99 -11.32
C VAL A 154 -18.72 -33.02 -10.08
N ARG A 155 -19.64 -33.99 -10.01
CA ARG A 155 -20.51 -34.21 -8.84
C ARG A 155 -19.79 -34.90 -7.67
N ALA A 156 -18.53 -35.27 -7.82
CA ALA A 156 -17.72 -36.00 -6.85
C ALA A 156 -18.43 -37.26 -6.32
N ASP A 157 -19.07 -38.02 -7.22
CA ASP A 157 -19.87 -39.18 -6.86
C ASP A 157 -19.02 -40.38 -6.40
N ARG A 158 -18.97 -40.59 -5.08
CA ARG A 158 -18.21 -41.68 -4.46
C ARG A 158 -18.73 -43.06 -4.87
N GLU A 159 -20.03 -43.19 -5.13
CA GLU A 159 -20.64 -44.48 -5.51
C GLU A 159 -20.35 -44.86 -6.97
N ALA A 160 -19.89 -43.91 -7.79
CA ALA A 160 -19.45 -44.20 -9.15
C ALA A 160 -18.08 -44.89 -9.22
N VAL A 161 -17.26 -44.80 -8.16
CA VAL A 161 -15.87 -45.27 -8.18
C VAL A 161 -15.74 -46.73 -8.63
N PRO A 162 -16.50 -47.72 -8.10
CA PRO A 162 -16.39 -49.11 -8.55
C PRO A 162 -16.71 -49.31 -10.04
N ALA A 163 -17.60 -48.49 -10.61
CA ALA A 163 -17.95 -48.54 -12.03
C ALA A 163 -16.94 -47.80 -12.92
N LEU A 164 -16.26 -46.78 -12.40
CA LEU A 164 -15.26 -45.99 -13.14
C LEU A 164 -13.89 -46.66 -13.19
N VAL A 165 -13.49 -47.39 -12.15
CA VAL A 165 -12.17 -48.04 -12.09
C VAL A 165 -11.91 -48.98 -13.27
N PRO A 166 -12.82 -49.89 -13.68
CA PRO A 166 -12.60 -50.74 -14.85
C PRO A 166 -12.48 -49.96 -16.16
N LEU A 167 -13.07 -48.76 -16.25
CA LEU A 167 -13.04 -47.93 -17.47
C LEU A 167 -11.67 -47.30 -17.73
N LEU A 168 -10.78 -47.26 -16.73
CA LEU A 168 -9.39 -46.85 -16.93
C LEU A 168 -8.69 -47.73 -17.98
N GLU A 169 -9.04 -49.01 -18.04
CA GLU A 169 -8.48 -50.00 -18.97
C GLU A 169 -9.29 -50.11 -20.28
N SER A 170 -10.16 -49.14 -20.57
CA SER A 170 -10.94 -49.17 -21.80
C SER A 170 -10.02 -49.11 -23.02
N SER A 171 -10.36 -49.88 -24.06
CA SER A 171 -9.70 -49.78 -25.36
C SER A 171 -9.96 -48.42 -26.05
N ASP A 172 -11.03 -47.72 -25.64
CA ASP A 172 -11.31 -46.36 -26.04
C ASP A 172 -10.56 -45.39 -25.12
N ALA A 173 -9.54 -44.73 -25.67
CA ALA A 173 -8.68 -43.80 -24.94
C ALA A 173 -9.46 -42.58 -24.40
N GLU A 174 -10.53 -42.14 -25.07
CA GLU A 174 -11.35 -41.02 -24.57
C GLU A 174 -12.12 -41.45 -23.32
N VAL A 175 -12.66 -42.67 -23.31
CA VAL A 175 -13.33 -43.25 -22.13
C VAL A 175 -12.34 -43.45 -20.98
N GLY A 176 -11.15 -43.99 -21.26
CA GLY A 176 -10.10 -44.15 -20.26
C GLY A 176 -9.61 -42.83 -19.66
N GLY A 177 -9.37 -41.82 -20.50
CA GLY A 177 -8.99 -40.47 -20.05
C GLY A 177 -10.08 -39.77 -19.25
N ALA A 178 -11.35 -39.93 -19.64
CA ALA A 178 -12.50 -39.42 -18.91
C ALA A 178 -12.63 -40.09 -17.54
N ALA A 179 -12.46 -41.41 -17.47
CA ALA A 179 -12.51 -42.17 -16.22
C ALA A 179 -11.39 -41.73 -15.26
N ALA A 180 -10.17 -41.53 -15.78
CA ALA A 180 -9.06 -41.00 -14.98
C ALA A 180 -9.38 -39.62 -14.42
N THR A 181 -9.84 -38.70 -15.26
CA THR A 181 -10.23 -37.34 -14.85
C THR A 181 -11.32 -37.38 -13.77
N ALA A 182 -12.38 -38.14 -13.99
CA ALA A 182 -13.50 -38.26 -13.06
C ALA A 182 -13.09 -38.84 -11.71
N LEU A 183 -12.25 -39.89 -11.69
CA LEU A 183 -11.69 -40.45 -10.46
C LEU A 183 -10.82 -39.43 -9.72
N GLY A 184 -10.06 -38.62 -10.46
CA GLY A 184 -9.27 -37.51 -9.91
C GLY A 184 -10.13 -36.44 -9.24
N ASP A 185 -11.25 -36.09 -9.87
CA ASP A 185 -12.22 -35.11 -9.35
C ASP A 185 -13.03 -35.65 -8.15
N ILE A 186 -13.37 -36.95 -8.15
CA ILE A 186 -14.02 -37.62 -7.01
C ILE A 186 -13.12 -37.66 -5.78
N GLY A 187 -11.82 -37.96 -5.98
CA GLY A 187 -10.79 -37.76 -4.96
C GLY A 187 -10.95 -38.59 -3.67
N THR A 188 -11.59 -39.77 -3.73
CA THR A 188 -11.64 -40.71 -2.59
C THR A 188 -10.35 -41.52 -2.45
N ALA A 189 -10.20 -42.22 -1.32
CA ALA A 189 -9.09 -43.13 -1.06
C ALA A 189 -8.97 -44.20 -2.17
N GLU A 190 -10.11 -44.77 -2.52
CA GLU A 190 -10.28 -45.84 -3.49
C GLU A 190 -9.95 -45.34 -4.90
N ALA A 191 -10.44 -44.15 -5.25
CA ALA A 191 -10.15 -43.52 -6.53
C ALA A 191 -8.65 -43.19 -6.66
N ALA A 192 -8.04 -42.61 -5.62
CA ALA A 192 -6.61 -42.33 -5.61
C ALA A 192 -5.75 -43.60 -5.77
N LYS A 193 -6.08 -44.67 -5.02
CA LYS A 193 -5.39 -45.97 -5.14
C LYS A 193 -5.53 -46.56 -6.54
N ALA A 194 -6.72 -46.48 -7.14
CA ALA A 194 -6.95 -46.99 -8.49
C ALA A 194 -6.16 -46.21 -9.55
N LEU A 195 -6.15 -44.88 -9.47
CA LEU A 195 -5.35 -44.02 -10.35
C LEU A 195 -3.86 -44.33 -10.22
N LEU A 196 -3.36 -44.50 -9.00
CA LEU A 196 -1.95 -44.86 -8.77
C LEU A 196 -1.58 -46.21 -9.36
N ALA A 197 -2.44 -47.22 -9.17
CA ALA A 197 -2.24 -48.54 -9.76
C ALA A 197 -2.24 -48.49 -11.30
N PHE A 198 -3.09 -47.64 -11.89
CA PHE A 198 -3.18 -47.48 -13.34
C PHE A 198 -2.00 -46.70 -13.92
N LYS A 199 -1.50 -45.67 -13.23
CA LYS A 199 -0.44 -44.77 -13.71
C LYS A 199 0.82 -45.50 -14.18
N SER A 200 1.20 -46.62 -13.56
CA SER A 200 2.40 -47.37 -13.94
C SER A 200 2.27 -48.11 -15.27
N ARG A 201 1.05 -48.44 -15.69
CA ARG A 201 0.74 -49.20 -16.92
C ARG A 201 -0.10 -48.43 -17.94
N SER A 202 -0.47 -47.18 -17.62
CA SER A 202 -1.30 -46.35 -18.49
C SER A 202 -0.59 -46.10 -19.84
N PRO A 203 -1.31 -46.13 -20.96
CA PRO A 203 -0.74 -45.78 -22.27
C PRO A 203 -0.12 -44.37 -22.26
N GLU A 204 0.96 -44.18 -23.01
CA GLU A 204 1.70 -42.91 -23.06
C GLU A 204 0.78 -41.71 -23.38
N LYS A 205 -0.17 -41.90 -24.30
CA LYS A 205 -1.16 -40.88 -24.70
C LYS A 205 -2.04 -40.38 -23.53
N LEU A 206 -2.24 -41.20 -22.50
CA LEU A 206 -3.01 -40.85 -21.30
C LEU A 206 -2.14 -40.36 -20.16
N GLY A 207 -0.81 -40.41 -20.28
CA GLY A 207 0.12 -40.13 -19.19
C GLY A 207 -0.08 -38.76 -18.54
N SER A 208 -0.30 -37.70 -19.33
CA SER A 208 -0.54 -36.35 -18.81
C SER A 208 -1.87 -36.24 -18.05
N VAL A 209 -2.94 -36.81 -18.61
CA VAL A 209 -4.28 -36.84 -18.02
C VAL A 209 -4.27 -37.59 -16.69
N VAL A 210 -3.64 -38.78 -16.67
CA VAL A 210 -3.53 -39.60 -15.46
C VAL A 210 -2.69 -38.90 -14.39
N SER A 211 -1.61 -38.22 -14.77
CA SER A 211 -0.76 -37.48 -13.82
C SER A 211 -1.50 -36.31 -13.18
N HIS A 212 -2.28 -35.57 -13.97
CA HIS A 212 -3.15 -34.51 -13.46
C HIS A 212 -4.26 -35.06 -12.55
N ALA A 213 -4.87 -36.18 -12.92
CA ALA A 213 -5.88 -36.85 -12.11
C ALA A 213 -5.31 -37.35 -10.77
N CYS A 214 -4.13 -37.98 -10.79
CA CYS A 214 -3.40 -38.38 -9.58
C CYS A 214 -3.11 -37.17 -8.68
N LEU A 215 -2.72 -36.02 -9.26
CA LEU A 215 -2.44 -34.81 -8.49
C LEU A 215 -3.71 -34.27 -7.80
N LYS A 216 -4.83 -34.20 -8.52
CA LYS A 216 -6.13 -33.80 -7.96
C LYS A 216 -6.56 -34.75 -6.83
N ALA A 217 -6.45 -36.06 -7.06
CA ALA A 217 -6.75 -37.05 -6.05
C ALA A 217 -5.84 -36.93 -4.82
N ALA A 218 -4.53 -36.69 -5.00
CA ALA A 218 -3.58 -36.47 -3.93
C ALA A 218 -3.96 -35.27 -3.04
N VAL A 219 -4.39 -34.17 -3.66
CA VAL A 219 -4.87 -32.98 -2.94
C VAL A 219 -6.16 -33.31 -2.16
N ALA A 220 -7.11 -34.01 -2.77
CA ALA A 220 -8.36 -34.37 -2.14
C ALA A 220 -8.17 -35.30 -0.93
N VAL A 221 -7.39 -36.37 -1.08
CA VAL A 221 -7.13 -37.32 0.01
C VAL A 221 -6.26 -36.71 1.12
N ALA A 222 -5.35 -35.79 0.79
CA ALA A 222 -4.61 -35.01 1.80
C ALA A 222 -5.55 -34.14 2.65
N ARG A 223 -6.50 -33.44 2.02
CA ARG A 223 -7.53 -32.65 2.73
C ARG A 223 -8.45 -33.52 3.59
N ALA A 224 -8.70 -34.75 3.16
CA ALA A 224 -9.47 -35.74 3.92
C ALA A 224 -8.65 -36.40 5.06
N GLY A 225 -7.40 -36.00 5.29
CA GLY A 225 -6.54 -36.52 6.36
C GLY A 225 -5.86 -37.85 6.04
N GLN A 226 -6.00 -38.37 4.83
CA GLN A 226 -5.41 -39.66 4.41
C GLN A 226 -3.98 -39.47 3.92
N ARG A 227 -3.08 -39.11 4.86
CA ARG A 227 -1.70 -38.69 4.57
C ARG A 227 -0.90 -39.74 3.81
N ASP A 228 -0.97 -41.01 4.19
CA ASP A 228 -0.19 -42.08 3.55
C ASP A 228 -0.53 -42.26 2.06
N ILE A 229 -1.80 -42.08 1.69
CA ILE A 229 -2.25 -42.21 0.30
C ILE A 229 -1.83 -40.98 -0.50
N ALA A 230 -1.99 -39.78 0.08
CA ALA A 230 -1.52 -38.55 -0.53
C ALA A 230 -0.01 -38.57 -0.75
N GLU A 231 0.76 -39.01 0.24
CA GLU A 231 2.22 -39.11 0.15
C GLU A 231 2.65 -40.01 -1.01
N LYS A 232 2.14 -41.25 -1.06
CA LYS A 232 2.40 -42.18 -2.18
C LYS A 232 2.00 -41.59 -3.53
N ALA A 233 0.89 -40.84 -3.57
CA ALA A 233 0.45 -40.18 -4.78
C ALA A 233 1.43 -39.11 -5.25
N TYR A 234 1.86 -38.22 -4.35
CA TYR A 234 2.83 -37.19 -4.70
C TYR A 234 4.22 -37.78 -5.01
N GLU A 235 4.66 -38.85 -4.33
CA GLU A 235 5.91 -39.54 -4.66
C GLU A 235 5.89 -40.04 -6.11
N SER A 236 4.78 -40.64 -6.54
CA SER A 236 4.63 -41.10 -7.93
C SER A 236 4.68 -39.98 -8.97
N LEU A 237 4.40 -38.74 -8.55
CA LEU A 237 4.37 -37.53 -9.38
C LEU A 237 5.65 -36.69 -9.27
N TYR A 238 6.52 -36.99 -8.32
CA TYR A 238 7.83 -36.34 -8.15
C TYR A 238 8.95 -37.13 -8.85
N MET A 239 8.69 -37.56 -10.10
CA MET A 239 9.63 -38.35 -10.90
C MET A 239 10.14 -37.54 -12.09
N PRO A 240 11.40 -37.72 -12.56
CA PRO A 240 11.97 -36.91 -13.65
C PRO A 240 11.16 -36.89 -14.95
N ARG A 241 10.46 -38.00 -15.26
CA ARG A 241 9.59 -38.14 -16.44
C ARG A 241 8.32 -37.28 -16.40
N GLU A 242 7.94 -36.77 -15.24
CA GLU A 242 6.72 -35.98 -15.08
C GLU A 242 6.96 -34.54 -15.55
N PRO A 243 5.93 -33.83 -16.06
CA PRO A 243 6.03 -32.42 -16.40
C PRO A 243 6.50 -31.58 -15.21
N ALA A 244 7.32 -30.56 -15.46
CA ALA A 244 7.91 -29.74 -14.39
C ALA A 244 6.85 -29.14 -13.43
N ALA A 245 5.72 -28.67 -13.95
CA ALA A 245 4.62 -28.15 -13.15
C ALA A 245 4.02 -29.20 -12.19
N ILE A 246 3.88 -30.44 -12.64
CA ILE A 246 3.38 -31.56 -11.82
C ILE A 246 4.40 -31.91 -10.73
N ARG A 247 5.70 -31.95 -11.06
CA ARG A 247 6.75 -32.22 -10.08
C ARG A 247 6.80 -31.16 -8.98
N LEU A 248 6.72 -29.88 -9.34
CA LEU A 248 6.74 -28.78 -8.36
C LEU A 248 5.50 -28.80 -7.45
N ALA A 249 4.32 -29.11 -8.01
CA ALA A 249 3.10 -29.29 -7.22
C ALA A 249 3.20 -30.51 -6.29
N ALA A 250 3.76 -31.63 -6.78
CA ALA A 250 4.00 -32.82 -6.00
C ALA A 250 5.01 -32.58 -4.86
N PHE A 251 6.10 -31.85 -5.13
CA PHE A 251 7.06 -31.42 -4.12
C PHE A 251 6.38 -30.63 -3.00
N GLN A 252 5.57 -29.62 -3.36
CA GLN A 252 4.79 -28.87 -2.37
C GLN A 252 3.83 -29.76 -1.56
N GLY A 253 3.17 -30.71 -2.24
CA GLY A 253 2.32 -31.71 -1.59
C GLY A 253 3.08 -32.56 -0.58
N LEU A 254 4.23 -33.12 -0.98
CA LEU A 254 5.11 -33.93 -0.12
C LEU A 254 5.57 -33.16 1.11
N VAL A 255 6.04 -31.93 0.94
CA VAL A 255 6.45 -31.07 2.06
C VAL A 255 5.31 -30.88 3.06
N THR A 256 4.09 -30.67 2.56
CA THR A 256 2.92 -30.44 3.41
C THR A 256 2.51 -31.70 4.19
N VAL A 257 2.47 -32.86 3.52
CA VAL A 257 2.01 -34.11 4.18
C VAL A 257 3.06 -34.70 5.12
N ARG A 258 4.36 -34.55 4.80
CA ARG A 258 5.47 -35.08 5.60
C ARG A 258 5.80 -34.23 6.84
N GLY A 259 5.48 -32.94 6.84
CA GLY A 259 5.80 -32.05 7.97
C GLY A 259 7.30 -32.04 8.25
N THR A 260 7.72 -32.36 9.48
CA THR A 260 9.14 -32.41 9.88
C THR A 260 9.97 -33.43 9.09
N ALA A 261 9.37 -34.52 8.62
CA ALA A 261 10.06 -35.49 7.78
C ALA A 261 10.44 -34.92 6.39
N SER A 262 9.94 -33.73 6.01
CA SER A 262 10.33 -33.04 4.78
C SER A 262 11.65 -32.27 4.85
N VAL A 263 12.25 -32.10 6.04
CA VAL A 263 13.46 -31.28 6.23
C VAL A 263 14.63 -31.68 5.32
N PRO A 264 14.97 -32.97 5.15
CA PRO A 264 16.05 -33.36 4.22
C PRO A 264 15.74 -32.95 2.78
N MET A 265 14.48 -33.15 2.35
CA MET A 265 14.02 -32.82 1.00
C MET A 265 14.02 -31.31 0.73
N LEU A 266 13.59 -30.51 1.71
CA LEU A 266 13.66 -29.05 1.66
C LEU A 266 15.11 -28.57 1.61
N THR A 267 15.99 -29.17 2.39
CA THR A 267 17.42 -28.84 2.43
C THR A 267 18.07 -29.05 1.05
N GLU A 268 17.82 -30.21 0.44
CA GLU A 268 18.27 -30.51 -0.92
C GLU A 268 17.68 -29.54 -1.95
N ALA A 269 16.37 -29.27 -1.89
CA ALA A 269 15.70 -28.37 -2.82
C ALA A 269 16.21 -26.93 -2.75
N LEU A 270 16.55 -26.43 -1.55
CA LEU A 270 17.16 -25.11 -1.37
C LEU A 270 18.57 -25.03 -1.98
N ALA A 271 19.29 -26.16 -2.03
CA ALA A 271 20.62 -26.30 -2.64
C ALA A 271 20.60 -26.70 -4.12
N SER A 272 19.44 -27.07 -4.66
CA SER A 272 19.30 -27.51 -6.04
C SER A 272 19.73 -26.41 -7.01
N PRO A 273 20.44 -26.72 -8.11
CA PRO A 273 20.75 -25.75 -9.17
C PRO A 273 19.49 -25.26 -9.91
N ASP A 274 18.37 -25.99 -9.85
CA ASP A 274 17.10 -25.61 -10.46
C ASP A 274 16.46 -24.40 -9.74
N ASP A 275 16.48 -23.25 -10.41
CA ASP A 275 15.90 -21.99 -9.91
C ASP A 275 14.43 -22.11 -9.50
N GLN A 276 13.63 -22.89 -10.25
CA GLN A 276 12.21 -23.04 -9.96
C GLN A 276 12.00 -23.87 -8.69
N LEU A 277 12.71 -24.99 -8.56
CA LEU A 277 12.63 -25.84 -7.36
C LEU A 277 13.11 -25.09 -6.12
N ARG A 278 14.25 -24.40 -6.23
CA ARG A 278 14.82 -23.58 -5.15
C ARG A 278 13.88 -22.45 -4.74
N GLY A 279 13.27 -21.75 -5.71
CA GLY A 279 12.29 -20.71 -5.46
C GLY A 279 11.03 -21.22 -4.75
N VAL A 280 10.50 -22.38 -5.18
CA VAL A 280 9.37 -23.03 -4.50
C VAL A 280 9.75 -23.44 -3.08
N ALA A 281 10.91 -24.06 -2.86
CA ALA A 281 11.36 -24.46 -1.53
C ALA A 281 11.49 -23.27 -0.57
N ALA A 282 12.12 -22.17 -1.02
CA ALA A 282 12.22 -20.95 -0.24
C ALA A 282 10.85 -20.37 0.15
N ARG A 283 9.90 -20.33 -0.80
CA ARG A 283 8.51 -19.91 -0.52
C ARG A 283 7.83 -20.82 0.50
N LEU A 284 7.97 -22.14 0.37
CA LEU A 284 7.36 -23.08 1.32
C LEU A 284 7.88 -22.87 2.74
N VAL A 285 9.19 -22.65 2.90
CA VAL A 285 9.80 -22.34 4.21
C VAL A 285 9.19 -21.07 4.82
N ARG A 286 8.96 -20.04 4.01
CA ARG A 286 8.37 -18.77 4.48
C ARG A 286 6.89 -18.85 4.78
N GLU A 287 6.08 -19.51 3.95
CA GLU A 287 4.63 -19.33 3.95
C GLU A 287 3.84 -20.56 4.40
N VAL A 288 4.40 -21.76 4.24
CA VAL A 288 3.60 -23.00 4.31
C VAL A 288 4.00 -23.88 5.47
N VAL A 289 5.30 -24.11 5.68
CA VAL A 289 5.75 -25.08 6.67
C VAL A 289 5.52 -24.61 8.11
N SER A 290 5.40 -25.59 9.02
CA SER A 290 5.19 -25.34 10.43
C SER A 290 6.42 -24.69 11.09
N PRO A 291 6.25 -23.98 12.22
CA PRO A 291 7.37 -23.42 12.98
C PRO A 291 8.42 -24.48 13.38
N GLU A 292 7.99 -25.72 13.64
CA GLU A 292 8.89 -26.83 13.97
C GLU A 292 9.85 -27.13 12.82
N VAL A 293 9.36 -27.20 11.57
CA VAL A 293 10.21 -27.40 10.38
C VAL A 293 11.22 -26.26 10.24
N VAL A 294 10.78 -25.01 10.42
CA VAL A 294 11.66 -23.84 10.36
C VAL A 294 12.75 -23.93 11.42
N ARG A 295 12.42 -24.35 12.65
CA ARG A 295 13.41 -24.53 13.74
C ARG A 295 14.43 -25.61 13.42
N THR A 296 13.99 -26.75 12.87
CA THR A 296 14.93 -27.82 12.47
C THR A 296 15.89 -27.35 11.38
N LEU A 297 15.39 -26.57 10.41
CA LEU A 297 16.23 -25.92 9.40
C LEU A 297 17.17 -24.89 10.03
N ALA A 298 16.70 -24.08 10.98
CA ALA A 298 17.49 -23.09 11.68
C ALA A 298 18.64 -23.71 12.49
N SER A 299 18.43 -24.87 13.13
CA SER A 299 19.50 -25.62 13.82
C SER A 299 20.60 -26.12 12.88
N ASN A 300 20.35 -26.15 11.57
CA ASN A 300 21.32 -26.53 10.54
C ASN A 300 21.57 -25.40 9.53
N LEU A 301 21.30 -24.15 9.91
CA LEU A 301 21.32 -22.99 9.00
C LEU A 301 22.65 -22.88 8.24
N SER A 302 23.78 -23.05 8.92
CA SER A 302 25.12 -22.96 8.32
C SER A 302 25.41 -24.00 7.23
N LYS A 303 24.65 -25.10 7.18
CA LYS A 303 24.77 -26.14 6.14
C LYS A 303 23.95 -25.81 4.90
N LEU A 304 23.04 -24.85 4.97
CA LEU A 304 22.23 -24.42 3.84
C LEU A 304 23.05 -23.50 2.92
N PRO A 305 22.78 -23.48 1.62
CA PRO A 305 23.31 -22.45 0.72
C PRO A 305 22.78 -21.05 1.12
N PRO A 306 23.43 -19.96 0.70
CA PRO A 306 23.01 -18.60 1.07
C PRO A 306 21.53 -18.30 0.82
N ALA A 307 20.98 -18.71 -0.33
CA ALA A 307 19.55 -18.54 -0.63
C ALA A 307 18.63 -19.27 0.37
N GLY A 308 19.04 -20.47 0.81
CA GLY A 308 18.32 -21.22 1.84
C GLY A 308 18.44 -20.59 3.22
N GLN A 309 19.62 -20.07 3.56
CA GLN A 309 19.83 -19.35 4.82
C GLN A 309 18.91 -18.13 4.91
N ILE A 310 18.87 -17.32 3.84
CA ILE A 310 18.01 -16.13 3.75
C ILE A 310 16.54 -16.53 3.92
N ALA A 311 16.06 -17.55 3.20
CA ALA A 311 14.67 -17.98 3.29
C ALA A 311 14.26 -18.42 4.72
N VAL A 312 15.15 -19.11 5.44
CA VAL A 312 14.91 -19.52 6.83
C VAL A 312 14.92 -18.31 7.77
N LEU A 313 15.87 -17.38 7.61
CA LEU A 313 15.95 -16.15 8.43
C LEU A 313 14.71 -15.26 8.23
N GLU A 314 14.25 -15.08 6.98
CA GLU A 314 13.01 -14.38 6.66
C GLU A 314 11.79 -15.06 7.30
N ALA A 315 11.74 -16.40 7.24
CA ALA A 315 10.65 -17.19 7.83
C ALA A 315 10.61 -17.05 9.37
N ILE A 316 11.77 -17.01 10.03
CA ILE A 316 11.90 -16.78 11.48
C ILE A 316 11.41 -15.36 11.82
N GLY A 317 11.89 -14.34 11.09
CA GLY A 317 11.54 -12.95 11.33
C GLY A 317 10.04 -12.68 11.16
N ALA A 318 9.44 -13.21 10.09
CA ALA A 318 8.01 -13.06 9.80
C ALA A 318 7.11 -13.74 10.84
N ARG A 319 7.55 -14.87 11.41
CA ARG A 319 6.83 -15.60 12.48
C ARG A 319 7.12 -15.07 13.88
N GLN A 320 8.08 -14.16 14.03
CA GLN A 320 8.60 -13.70 15.31
C GLN A 320 9.06 -14.85 16.23
N ASP A 321 9.66 -15.90 15.66
CA ASP A 321 10.01 -17.12 16.41
C ASP A 321 11.26 -16.91 17.28
N LYS A 322 11.06 -16.35 18.48
CA LYS A 322 12.13 -16.04 19.45
C LYS A 322 12.95 -17.27 19.84
N ALA A 323 12.41 -18.48 19.72
CA ALA A 323 13.16 -19.71 20.01
C ALA A 323 14.34 -19.93 19.04
N ALA A 324 14.29 -19.36 17.83
CA ALA A 324 15.36 -19.46 16.84
C ALA A 324 16.39 -18.31 16.93
N ARG A 325 16.31 -17.43 17.94
CA ARG A 325 17.18 -16.25 18.07
C ARG A 325 18.67 -16.58 18.01
N GLN A 326 19.12 -17.68 18.61
CA GLN A 326 20.55 -18.03 18.58
C GLN A 326 21.04 -18.31 17.15
N ALA A 327 20.26 -19.02 16.33
CA ALA A 327 20.61 -19.28 14.95
C ALA A 327 20.72 -17.99 14.12
N VAL A 328 19.86 -17.00 14.41
CA VAL A 328 19.92 -15.67 13.77
C VAL A 328 21.18 -14.91 14.21
N LEU A 329 21.56 -14.99 15.48
CA LEU A 329 22.80 -14.36 15.96
C LEU A 329 24.04 -14.97 15.32
N ASP A 330 24.08 -16.29 15.19
CA ASP A 330 25.19 -17.00 14.55
C ASP A 330 25.32 -16.59 13.07
N ALA A 331 24.20 -16.36 12.38
CA ALA A 331 24.16 -15.92 10.98
C ALA A 331 24.74 -14.51 10.74
N LEU A 332 24.84 -13.66 11.77
CA LEU A 332 25.57 -12.38 11.67
C LEU A 332 27.07 -12.56 11.45
N GLY A 333 27.61 -13.76 11.65
CA GLY A 333 28.99 -14.15 11.33
C GLY A 333 29.18 -14.75 9.95
N SER A 334 28.13 -14.81 9.11
CA SER A 334 28.21 -15.43 7.79
C SER A 334 29.17 -14.69 6.85
N GLY A 335 29.89 -15.44 6.01
CA GLY A 335 30.73 -14.88 4.95
C GLY A 335 29.91 -14.16 3.87
N ASP A 336 28.63 -14.50 3.71
CA ASP A 336 27.74 -13.90 2.72
C ASP A 336 27.06 -12.63 3.27
N PRO A 337 27.23 -11.47 2.63
CA PRO A 337 26.65 -10.21 3.09
C PRO A 337 25.11 -10.19 3.07
N ASN A 338 24.47 -10.92 2.16
CA ASN A 338 23.01 -10.99 2.09
C ASN A 338 22.44 -11.83 3.24
N VAL A 339 23.15 -12.90 3.64
CA VAL A 339 22.79 -13.67 4.83
C VAL A 339 22.89 -12.81 6.09
N ARG A 340 23.99 -12.06 6.24
CA ARG A 340 24.14 -11.14 7.38
C ARG A 340 23.03 -10.08 7.40
N GLY A 341 22.68 -9.53 6.23
CA GLY A 341 21.55 -8.61 6.07
C GLY A 341 20.22 -9.22 6.55
N ALA A 342 19.88 -10.43 6.07
CA ALA A 342 18.68 -11.13 6.50
C ALA A 342 18.65 -11.43 8.01
N ALA A 343 19.82 -11.69 8.62
CA ALA A 343 19.93 -11.88 10.06
C ALA A 343 19.67 -10.58 10.84
N PHE A 344 20.22 -9.44 10.39
CA PHE A 344 19.91 -8.13 10.96
C PHE A 344 18.43 -7.79 10.86
N ASP A 345 17.80 -8.08 9.73
CA ASP A 345 16.38 -7.85 9.51
C ASP A 345 15.53 -8.74 10.42
N ALA A 346 15.86 -10.03 10.57
CA ALA A 346 15.17 -10.92 11.49
C ALA A 346 15.27 -10.43 12.95
N LEU A 347 16.41 -9.89 13.38
CA LEU A 347 16.59 -9.33 14.73
C LEU A 347 15.72 -8.09 15.00
N THR A 348 15.18 -7.43 13.98
CA THR A 348 14.20 -6.35 14.21
C THR A 348 12.95 -6.85 14.93
N THR A 349 12.53 -8.08 14.66
CA THR A 349 11.29 -8.64 15.25
C THR A 349 11.53 -9.60 16.40
N ILE A 350 12.64 -10.36 16.38
CA ILE A 350 12.92 -11.37 17.41
C ILE A 350 13.98 -10.96 18.43
N GLY A 351 14.71 -9.88 18.16
CA GLY A 351 15.77 -9.40 19.04
C GLY A 351 15.23 -8.93 20.39
N ASN A 352 16.10 -8.86 21.39
CA ASN A 352 15.75 -8.42 22.74
C ASN A 352 16.84 -7.51 23.35
N ALA A 353 16.62 -7.06 24.59
CA ALA A 353 17.52 -6.15 25.30
C ALA A 353 18.99 -6.64 25.36
N ALA A 354 19.23 -7.96 25.39
CA ALA A 354 20.57 -8.53 25.43
C ALA A 354 21.35 -8.37 24.11
N ASP A 355 20.67 -8.09 23.00
CA ASP A 355 21.30 -7.85 21.70
C ASP A 355 21.89 -6.45 21.55
N VAL A 356 21.42 -5.50 22.36
CA VAL A 356 21.74 -4.07 22.22
C VAL A 356 23.25 -3.78 22.24
N PRO A 357 24.04 -4.28 23.21
CA PRO A 357 25.47 -3.96 23.26
C PRO A 357 26.23 -4.48 22.03
N MET A 358 25.89 -5.69 21.56
CA MET A 358 26.52 -6.30 20.40
C MET A 358 26.17 -5.55 19.11
N LEU A 359 24.90 -5.21 18.92
CA LEU A 359 24.44 -4.45 17.76
C LEU A 359 25.04 -3.03 17.74
N ALA A 360 25.14 -2.38 18.89
CA ALA A 360 25.78 -1.06 18.99
C ALA A 360 27.27 -1.12 18.67
N LYS A 361 27.97 -2.18 19.12
CA LYS A 361 29.36 -2.42 18.75
C LYS A 361 29.53 -2.62 17.24
N LYS A 362 28.64 -3.40 16.62
CA LYS A 362 28.63 -3.60 15.15
C LYS A 362 28.30 -2.30 14.39
N ALA A 363 27.40 -1.46 14.91
CA ALA A 363 27.10 -0.15 14.33
C ALA A 363 28.30 0.82 14.37
N ALA A 364 29.09 0.76 15.45
CA ALA A 364 30.21 1.67 15.66
C ALA A 364 31.50 1.23 14.96
N ALA A 365 31.79 -0.08 14.94
CA ALA A 365 33.06 -0.63 14.46
C ALA A 365 32.93 -1.52 13.22
N GLY A 366 31.72 -1.78 12.74
CA GLY A 366 31.47 -2.59 11.55
C GLY A 366 31.84 -1.86 10.24
N GLN A 367 32.03 -2.63 9.19
CA GLN A 367 32.12 -2.11 7.83
C GLN A 367 30.71 -1.96 7.23
N GLU A 368 30.54 -1.05 6.27
CA GLU A 368 29.30 -1.03 5.49
C GLU A 368 29.25 -2.27 4.56
N PRO A 369 28.08 -2.89 4.34
CA PRO A 369 26.73 -2.44 4.75
C PRO A 369 26.28 -2.89 6.17
N ASP A 370 27.10 -3.66 6.89
CA ASP A 370 26.74 -4.27 8.18
C ASP A 370 26.53 -3.21 9.28
N ALA A 371 27.37 -2.16 9.32
CA ALA A 371 27.22 -1.07 10.29
C ALA A 371 25.87 -0.35 10.11
N GLY A 372 25.51 -0.01 8.87
CA GLY A 372 24.20 0.54 8.53
C GLY A 372 23.04 -0.41 8.88
N ALA A 373 23.20 -1.72 8.65
CA ALA A 373 22.19 -2.72 9.03
C ALA A 373 22.00 -2.77 10.55
N ALA A 374 23.08 -2.81 11.34
CA ALA A 374 23.01 -2.79 12.80
C ALA A 374 22.32 -1.54 13.36
N ARG A 375 22.58 -0.35 12.78
CA ARG A 375 21.87 0.89 13.13
C ARG A 375 20.37 0.78 12.84
N ARG A 376 20.00 0.28 11.66
CA ARG A 376 18.59 0.06 11.30
C ARG A 376 17.93 -0.93 12.25
N THR A 377 18.59 -2.03 12.58
CA THR A 377 18.09 -3.02 13.55
C THR A 377 17.82 -2.35 14.89
N LEU A 378 18.80 -1.67 15.49
CA LEU A 378 18.62 -0.95 16.76
C LEU A 378 17.44 0.02 16.71
N SER A 379 17.29 0.79 15.63
CA SER A 379 16.19 1.78 15.49
C SER A 379 14.79 1.15 15.35
N ARG A 380 14.70 -0.13 14.97
CA ARG A 380 13.43 -0.81 14.64
C ARG A 380 13.10 -2.00 15.52
N MET A 381 14.03 -2.42 16.39
CA MET A 381 13.83 -3.53 17.32
C MET A 381 12.55 -3.36 18.14
N LEU A 382 11.73 -4.42 18.16
CA LEU A 382 10.49 -4.48 18.93
C LEU A 382 10.80 -4.87 20.39
N GLY A 383 10.12 -4.23 21.35
CA GLY A 383 10.18 -4.58 22.76
C GLY A 383 10.20 -3.34 23.66
N GLU A 384 9.45 -3.40 24.77
CA GLU A 384 9.30 -2.28 25.71
C GLU A 384 10.60 -2.00 26.48
N ASP A 385 11.39 -3.04 26.78
CA ASP A 385 12.65 -2.90 27.51
C ASP A 385 13.84 -2.44 26.65
N ILE A 386 13.68 -2.29 25.33
CA ILE A 386 14.80 -1.98 24.42
C ILE A 386 15.33 -0.58 24.69
N ASP A 387 14.46 0.41 24.85
CA ASP A 387 14.86 1.80 25.08
C ASP A 387 15.62 1.93 26.42
N ARG A 388 15.11 1.26 27.45
CA ARG A 388 15.78 1.15 28.75
C ARG A 388 17.14 0.47 28.64
N ALA A 389 17.24 -0.62 27.88
CA ALA A 389 18.51 -1.33 27.67
C ALA A 389 19.53 -0.47 26.92
N ILE A 390 19.10 0.30 25.91
CA ILE A 390 19.95 1.27 25.21
C ILE A 390 20.41 2.35 26.20
N ALA A 391 19.51 2.92 27.00
CA ALA A 391 19.85 3.94 27.98
C ALA A 391 20.86 3.45 29.02
N MET A 392 20.69 2.23 29.56
CA MET A 392 21.65 1.61 30.47
C MET A 392 23.01 1.35 29.79
N ALA A 393 23.01 0.93 28.52
CA ALA A 393 24.24 0.68 27.78
C ALA A 393 25.03 1.98 27.50
N VAL A 394 24.37 3.15 27.40
CA VAL A 394 25.05 4.44 27.21
C VAL A 394 26.05 4.72 28.35
N GLU A 395 25.71 4.35 29.59
CA GLU A 395 26.53 4.67 30.76
C GLU A 395 27.90 3.97 30.73
N THR A 396 27.91 2.70 30.30
CA THR A 396 29.10 1.83 30.38
C THR A 396 29.86 1.68 29.06
N ALA A 397 29.27 2.10 27.93
CA ALA A 397 29.87 1.93 26.61
C ALA A 397 31.08 2.85 26.33
N GLU A 398 32.02 2.36 25.53
CA GLU A 398 33.11 3.15 24.95
C GLU A 398 32.57 4.22 23.98
N THR A 399 33.32 5.30 23.77
CA THR A 399 32.89 6.49 23.03
C THR A 399 32.21 6.22 21.67
N PRO A 400 32.78 5.42 20.74
CA PRO A 400 32.13 5.16 19.45
C PRO A 400 30.79 4.43 19.58
N VAL A 401 30.71 3.45 20.49
CA VAL A 401 29.50 2.67 20.77
C VAL A 401 28.45 3.54 21.46
N ARG A 402 28.87 4.37 22.42
CA ARG A 402 28.01 5.31 23.12
C ARG A 402 27.34 6.29 22.17
N VAL A 403 28.06 6.81 21.17
CA VAL A 403 27.50 7.70 20.15
C VAL A 403 26.39 7.02 19.34
N GLU A 404 26.58 5.76 18.94
CA GLU A 404 25.53 5.00 18.23
C GLU A 404 24.30 4.73 19.11
N LEU A 405 24.50 4.45 20.41
CA LEU A 405 23.39 4.28 21.36
C LEU A 405 22.58 5.58 21.54
N LEU A 406 23.26 6.72 21.70
CA LEU A 406 22.60 8.03 21.80
C LEU A 406 21.78 8.36 20.55
N ARG A 407 22.32 8.06 19.37
CA ARG A 407 21.61 8.22 18.09
C ARG A 407 20.42 7.26 17.99
N SER A 408 20.58 6.03 18.47
CA SER A 408 19.51 5.04 18.51
C SER A 408 18.32 5.54 19.33
N LEU A 409 18.54 6.06 20.54
CA LEU A 409 17.47 6.66 21.37
C LEU A 409 16.69 7.74 20.63
N ALA A 410 17.39 8.63 19.91
CA ALA A 410 16.75 9.64 19.08
C ALA A 410 15.93 9.05 17.92
N SER A 411 16.49 8.08 17.19
CA SER A 411 15.80 7.44 16.06
C SER A 411 14.54 6.66 16.47
N ARG A 412 14.54 6.13 17.71
CA ARG A 412 13.43 5.37 18.30
C ARG A 412 12.39 6.26 18.97
N VAL A 413 12.66 7.56 19.09
CA VAL A 413 11.80 8.51 19.81
C VAL A 413 11.65 8.17 21.30
N ALA A 414 12.73 7.68 21.92
CA ALA A 414 12.76 7.24 23.32
C ALA A 414 12.75 8.42 24.32
N ARG A 415 11.59 9.09 24.46
CA ARG A 415 11.43 10.28 25.33
C ARG A 415 11.72 9.99 26.80
N GLU A 416 11.48 8.78 27.27
CA GLU A 416 11.81 8.39 28.65
C GLU A 416 13.31 8.42 28.94
N SER A 417 14.16 8.39 27.91
CA SER A 417 15.62 8.47 28.02
C SER A 417 16.17 9.89 27.97
N LEU A 418 15.32 10.94 27.98
CA LEU A 418 15.76 12.34 28.07
C LEU A 418 16.75 12.59 29.22
N PRO A 419 16.56 12.06 30.45
CA PRO A 419 17.55 12.21 31.53
C PRO A 419 18.94 11.67 31.16
N THR A 420 19.00 10.53 30.47
CA THR A 420 20.26 9.93 29.99
C THR A 420 20.94 10.81 28.95
N LEU A 421 20.17 11.40 28.03
CA LEU A 421 20.69 12.32 27.02
C LEU A 421 21.22 13.62 27.65
N LEU A 422 20.51 14.16 28.65
CA LEU A 422 20.94 15.34 29.41
C LEU A 422 22.25 15.08 30.16
N ALA A 423 22.40 13.90 30.79
CA ALA A 423 23.65 13.51 31.43
C ALA A 423 24.81 13.42 30.41
N ALA A 424 24.55 12.82 29.23
CA ALA A 424 25.55 12.70 28.17
C ALA A 424 25.97 14.05 27.55
N ALA A 425 25.11 15.07 27.57
CA ALA A 425 25.46 16.43 27.14
C ALA A 425 26.53 17.09 28.04
N GLY A 426 26.72 16.60 29.27
CA GLY A 426 27.78 17.00 30.19
C GLY A 426 29.00 16.07 30.22
N HIS A 427 29.08 15.09 29.31
CA HIS A 427 30.14 14.07 29.32
C HIS A 427 31.55 14.67 29.07
N ALA A 428 32.62 14.00 29.51
CA ALA A 428 34.00 14.47 29.37
C ALA A 428 34.50 14.57 27.91
N GLU A 429 34.03 13.65 27.06
CA GLU A 429 34.36 13.58 25.62
C GLU A 429 33.45 14.48 24.76
N GLU A 430 34.05 15.31 23.89
CA GLU A 430 33.32 16.21 22.97
C GLU A 430 32.36 15.46 22.04
N THR A 431 32.81 14.34 21.47
CA THR A 431 32.01 13.55 20.52
C THR A 431 30.72 13.04 21.15
N VAL A 432 30.76 12.67 22.42
CA VAL A 432 29.59 12.24 23.21
C VAL A 432 28.66 13.42 23.47
N ARG A 433 29.21 14.59 23.90
CA ARG A 433 28.42 15.80 24.13
C ARG A 433 27.65 16.22 22.87
N ARG A 434 28.33 16.23 21.72
CA ARG A 434 27.72 16.59 20.42
C ARG A 434 26.60 15.64 20.03
N ALA A 435 26.83 14.33 20.12
CA ALA A 435 25.81 13.34 19.81
C ALA A 435 24.59 13.48 20.75
N ALA A 436 24.82 13.73 22.04
CA ALA A 436 23.75 13.96 23.01
C ALA A 436 22.94 15.22 22.68
N LEU A 437 23.60 16.34 22.33
CA LEU A 437 22.92 17.57 21.91
C LEU A 437 22.08 17.38 20.65
N GLU A 438 22.61 16.67 19.65
CA GLU A 438 21.86 16.33 18.42
C GLU A 438 20.63 15.47 18.75
N SER A 439 20.77 14.46 19.61
CA SER A 439 19.65 13.62 20.07
C SER A 439 18.62 14.40 20.89
N LEU A 440 19.04 15.31 21.78
CA LEU A 440 18.15 16.21 22.51
C LEU A 440 17.40 17.16 21.56
N GLY A 441 18.06 17.65 20.51
CA GLY A 441 17.42 18.46 19.47
C GLY A 441 16.29 17.72 18.75
N ALA A 442 16.42 16.40 18.56
CA ALA A 442 15.39 15.57 17.95
C ALA A 442 14.23 15.26 18.90
N LEU A 443 14.48 15.05 20.20
CA LEU A 443 13.50 14.53 21.15
C LEU A 443 12.93 15.53 22.16
N GLY A 444 13.75 16.49 22.59
CA GLY A 444 13.44 17.38 23.70
C GLY A 444 12.29 18.32 23.40
N ASP A 445 11.70 18.87 24.45
CA ASP A 445 10.68 19.90 24.38
C ASP A 445 10.99 20.99 25.42
N GLU A 446 9.99 21.79 25.76
CA GLU A 446 10.09 22.92 26.68
C GLU A 446 10.84 22.59 28.01
N PRO A 447 10.61 21.45 28.67
CA PRO A 447 11.28 21.14 29.94
C PRO A 447 12.81 20.99 29.82
N GLU A 448 13.33 20.67 28.63
CA GLU A 448 14.77 20.49 28.40
C GLU A 448 15.49 21.80 28.07
N VAL A 449 14.76 22.89 27.77
CA VAL A 449 15.36 24.18 27.35
C VAL A 449 16.36 24.70 28.39
N PRO A 450 16.07 24.75 29.71
CA PRO A 450 17.03 25.22 30.71
C PRO A 450 18.34 24.42 30.71
N ALA A 451 18.24 23.11 30.51
CA ALA A 451 19.42 22.23 30.48
C ALA A 451 20.24 22.43 29.20
N LEU A 452 19.58 22.64 28.05
CA LEU A 452 20.26 22.98 26.79
C LEU A 452 20.94 24.35 26.84
N VAL A 453 20.33 25.34 27.51
CA VAL A 453 20.97 26.64 27.77
C VAL A 453 22.24 26.45 28.61
N LYS A 454 22.18 25.65 29.67
CA LYS A 454 23.35 25.31 30.50
C LYS A 454 24.45 24.61 29.69
N ALA A 455 24.07 23.65 28.84
CA ALA A 455 25.02 22.97 27.95
C ALA A 455 25.67 23.92 26.94
N THR A 456 24.91 24.89 26.42
CA THR A 456 25.41 25.92 25.51
C THR A 456 26.45 26.81 26.20
N LYS A 457 26.19 27.25 27.43
CA LYS A 457 27.16 28.02 28.25
C LYS A 457 28.45 27.25 28.54
N ALA A 458 28.37 25.93 28.63
CA ALA A 458 29.52 25.06 28.90
C ALA A 458 30.28 24.63 27.63
N ALA A 459 29.79 24.98 26.44
CA ALA A 459 30.36 24.53 25.17
C ALA A 459 31.73 25.19 24.91
N LYS A 460 32.74 24.36 24.66
CA LYS A 460 34.13 24.81 24.49
C LYS A 460 34.51 24.95 23.02
N SER A 461 34.08 23.98 22.20
CA SER A 461 34.41 23.92 20.78
C SER A 461 33.33 24.56 19.91
N GLU A 462 33.71 24.94 18.68
CA GLU A 462 32.74 25.42 17.69
C GLU A 462 31.76 24.33 17.26
N GLY A 463 32.21 23.07 17.23
CA GLY A 463 31.36 21.92 16.94
C GLY A 463 30.25 21.73 17.98
N GLU A 464 30.57 21.93 19.26
CA GLU A 464 29.59 21.89 20.35
C GLU A 464 28.62 23.06 20.30
N ARG A 465 29.13 24.28 20.09
CA ARG A 465 28.28 25.47 19.94
C ARG A 465 27.28 25.29 18.81
N GLN A 466 27.71 24.74 17.68
CA GLN A 466 26.83 24.48 16.54
C GLN A 466 25.82 23.36 16.83
N ALA A 467 26.21 22.29 17.53
CA ALA A 467 25.28 21.25 17.95
C ALA A 467 24.23 21.79 18.93
N ALA A 468 24.65 22.56 19.93
CA ALA A 468 23.78 23.20 20.92
C ALA A 468 22.82 24.20 20.25
N LYS A 469 23.31 25.03 19.32
CA LYS A 469 22.48 25.95 18.53
C LYS A 469 21.39 25.23 17.76
N LYS A 470 21.72 24.13 17.05
CA LYS A 470 20.74 23.33 16.32
C LYS A 470 19.71 22.72 17.26
N ALA A 471 20.16 22.17 18.39
CA ALA A 471 19.29 21.56 19.39
C ALA A 471 18.30 22.56 19.98
N LEU A 472 18.80 23.70 20.47
CA LEU A 472 17.98 24.78 21.01
C LEU A 472 17.00 25.31 19.96
N SER A 473 17.45 25.56 18.73
CA SER A 473 16.58 26.06 17.66
C SER A 473 15.44 25.09 17.38
N ALA A 474 15.72 23.79 17.28
CA ALA A 474 14.71 22.76 17.02
C ALA A 474 13.70 22.63 18.17
N VAL A 475 14.17 22.63 19.41
CA VAL A 475 13.31 22.57 20.60
C VAL A 475 12.46 23.84 20.70
N CYS A 476 13.05 25.03 20.60
CA CYS A 476 12.33 26.31 20.73
C CYS A 476 11.30 26.50 19.61
N PHE A 477 11.60 26.04 18.39
CA PHE A 477 10.63 26.04 17.30
C PHE A 477 9.39 25.20 17.64
N ARG A 478 9.58 24.00 18.23
CA ARG A 478 8.48 23.12 18.68
C ARG A 478 7.72 23.70 19.87
N SER A 479 8.43 24.16 20.90
CA SER A 479 7.84 24.64 22.16
C SER A 479 7.21 26.03 22.07
N GLY A 480 7.62 26.84 21.09
CA GLY A 480 7.15 28.21 20.89
C GLY A 480 7.50 29.14 22.05
N GLU A 481 6.62 30.11 22.31
CA GLU A 481 6.86 31.17 23.30
C GLU A 481 7.09 30.66 24.72
N LYS A 482 6.66 29.42 25.04
CA LYS A 482 6.90 28.78 26.34
C LYS A 482 8.39 28.60 26.65
N SER A 483 9.23 28.49 25.61
CA SER A 483 10.69 28.39 25.77
C SER A 483 11.38 29.73 26.06
N ALA A 484 10.71 30.86 25.83
CA ALA A 484 11.31 32.18 25.93
C ALA A 484 11.85 32.53 27.34
N PRO A 485 11.15 32.24 28.46
CA PRO A 485 11.64 32.59 29.80
C PRO A 485 13.01 31.98 30.13
N ALA A 486 13.21 30.69 29.79
CA ALA A 486 14.47 30.00 30.04
C ALA A 486 15.62 30.56 29.20
N LEU A 487 15.35 30.92 27.94
CA LEU A 487 16.33 31.57 27.06
C LEU A 487 16.71 32.97 27.55
N ILE A 488 15.73 33.77 28.00
CA ILE A 488 15.95 35.12 28.51
C ILE A 488 16.82 35.08 29.76
N ALA A 489 16.50 34.21 30.73
CA ALA A 489 17.35 33.99 31.91
C ALA A 489 18.76 33.51 31.52
N GLY A 490 18.87 32.75 30.43
CA GLY A 490 20.13 32.30 29.87
C GLY A 490 21.05 33.41 29.39
N LEU A 491 20.53 34.56 28.93
CA LEU A 491 21.35 35.65 28.39
C LEU A 491 22.22 36.32 29.46
N GLU A 492 21.80 36.29 30.72
CA GLU A 492 22.55 36.85 31.85
C GLU A 492 23.86 36.09 32.07
N GLY A 493 24.96 36.84 32.18
CA GLY A 493 26.31 36.31 32.40
C GLY A 493 26.89 35.47 31.26
N SER A 494 26.27 35.48 30.07
CA SER A 494 26.74 34.77 28.88
C SER A 494 27.79 35.57 28.09
N ASP A 495 28.75 34.88 27.48
CA ASP A 495 29.66 35.46 26.50
C ASP A 495 28.97 35.78 25.16
N GLU A 496 29.63 36.53 24.29
CA GLU A 496 29.06 37.00 23.02
C GLU A 496 28.59 35.84 22.12
N ALA A 497 29.37 34.75 22.06
CA ALA A 497 29.05 33.56 21.28
C ALA A 497 27.77 32.88 21.78
N THR A 498 27.65 32.67 23.10
CA THR A 498 26.45 32.07 23.72
C THR A 498 25.24 32.98 23.55
N ARG A 499 25.41 34.30 23.75
CA ARG A 499 24.35 35.28 23.53
C ARG A 499 23.82 35.22 22.09
N GLY A 500 24.69 35.11 21.10
CA GLY A 500 24.30 34.93 19.70
C GLY A 500 23.46 33.67 19.46
N ILE A 501 23.79 32.55 20.11
CA ILE A 501 23.02 31.30 20.00
C ILE A 501 21.63 31.45 20.64
N LEU A 502 21.56 32.04 21.84
CA LEU A 502 20.31 32.24 22.56
C LEU A 502 19.38 33.23 21.83
N LEU A 503 19.94 34.27 21.21
CA LEU A 503 19.21 35.20 20.34
C LEU A 503 18.58 34.50 19.14
N ALA A 504 19.33 33.63 18.46
CA ALA A 504 18.80 32.84 17.36
C ALA A 504 17.65 31.93 17.84
N ALA A 505 17.79 31.30 19.00
CA ALA A 505 16.75 30.47 19.59
C ALA A 505 15.49 31.28 19.98
N LEU A 506 15.64 32.51 20.49
CA LEU A 506 14.53 33.42 20.78
C LEU A 506 13.73 33.78 19.52
N GLY A 507 14.42 33.98 18.38
CA GLY A 507 13.75 34.17 17.08
C GLY A 507 12.87 32.99 16.67
N GLN A 508 13.29 31.76 16.98
CA GLN A 508 12.53 30.53 16.73
C GLN A 508 11.40 30.29 17.75
N ALA A 509 11.59 30.69 19.01
CA ALA A 509 10.58 30.64 20.06
C ALA A 509 9.40 31.57 19.74
N GLY A 510 9.71 32.82 19.37
CA GLY A 510 8.72 33.88 19.18
C GLY A 510 8.07 34.35 20.49
N GLY A 511 6.99 35.11 20.37
CA GLY A 511 6.26 35.66 21.52
C GLY A 511 6.73 37.06 21.95
N ALA A 512 5.88 37.76 22.68
CA ALA A 512 6.10 39.18 23.02
C ALA A 512 7.31 39.40 23.93
N ALA A 513 7.54 38.49 24.90
CA ALA A 513 8.68 38.57 25.81
C ALA A 513 10.01 38.42 25.06
N ALA A 514 10.12 37.39 24.20
CA ALA A 514 11.30 37.19 23.35
C ALA A 514 11.54 38.40 22.44
N LEU A 515 10.48 38.95 21.83
CA LEU A 515 10.59 40.12 20.96
C LEU A 515 11.11 41.34 21.72
N GLY A 516 10.60 41.57 22.93
CA GLY A 516 11.09 42.65 23.81
C GLY A 516 12.58 42.52 24.12
N THR A 517 13.05 41.30 24.42
CA THR A 517 14.47 41.04 24.69
C THR A 517 15.34 41.25 23.45
N VAL A 518 14.94 40.71 22.29
CA VAL A 518 15.72 40.89 21.05
C VAL A 518 15.77 42.36 20.63
N ARG A 519 14.68 43.13 20.84
CA ARG A 519 14.68 44.59 20.62
C ARG A 519 15.69 45.32 21.49
N LYS A 520 15.78 44.95 22.78
CA LYS A 520 16.77 45.51 23.70
C LYS A 520 18.19 45.25 23.18
N GLU A 521 18.47 44.02 22.77
CA GLU A 521 19.78 43.62 22.23
C GLU A 521 20.14 44.34 20.93
N VAL A 522 19.19 44.56 20.01
CA VAL A 522 19.44 45.37 18.80
C VAL A 522 19.86 46.80 19.13
N ARG A 523 19.38 47.37 20.24
CA ARG A 523 19.70 48.75 20.66
C ARG A 523 21.03 48.85 21.40
N GLU A 524 21.35 47.87 22.23
CA GLU A 524 22.49 47.91 23.16
C GLU A 524 23.74 47.21 22.64
N ALA A 525 23.60 46.20 21.77
CA ALA A 525 24.72 45.44 21.23
C ALA A 525 25.41 46.17 20.07
N GLU A 526 26.70 45.86 19.87
CA GLU A 526 27.51 46.31 18.75
C GLU A 526 28.11 45.11 17.99
N GLY A 527 28.70 45.35 16.82
CA GLY A 527 29.40 44.33 16.05
C GLY A 527 28.54 43.14 15.59
N GLU A 528 29.07 41.92 15.72
CA GLU A 528 28.42 40.68 15.27
C GLU A 528 27.20 40.30 16.11
N LEU A 529 27.18 40.65 17.40
CA LEU A 529 26.02 40.41 18.26
C LEU A 529 24.80 41.21 17.78
N LYS A 530 24.98 42.47 17.40
CA LYS A 530 23.92 43.30 16.79
C LYS A 530 23.40 42.69 15.49
N THR A 531 24.31 42.24 14.62
CA THR A 531 23.97 41.53 13.38
C THR A 531 23.15 40.28 13.67
N THR A 532 23.49 39.53 14.72
CA THR A 532 22.76 38.33 15.13
C THR A 532 21.36 38.65 15.67
N ALA A 533 21.22 39.71 16.46
CA ALA A 533 19.92 40.17 16.95
C ALA A 533 18.99 40.60 15.80
N ILE A 534 19.51 41.32 14.80
CA ILE A 534 18.76 41.70 13.59
C ILE A 534 18.38 40.46 12.77
N ARG A 535 19.27 39.47 12.67
CA ARG A 535 18.95 38.19 12.02
C ARG A 535 17.84 37.45 12.74
N ALA A 536 17.85 37.44 14.08
CA ALA A 536 16.78 36.82 14.86
C ALA A 536 15.42 37.48 14.59
N LEU A 537 15.35 38.82 14.51
CA LEU A 537 14.14 39.54 14.07
C LEU A 537 13.74 39.17 12.63
N SER A 538 14.73 39.01 11.75
CA SER A 538 14.48 38.67 10.34
C SER A 538 13.92 37.26 10.17
N GLU A 539 14.23 36.36 11.10
CA GLU A 539 13.78 34.96 11.17
C GLU A 539 12.55 34.76 12.08
N TRP A 540 11.91 35.84 12.56
CA TRP A 540 10.75 35.76 13.45
C TRP A 540 9.60 34.90 12.90
N ARG A 541 8.80 34.33 13.80
CA ARG A 541 7.71 33.41 13.41
C ARG A 541 6.58 34.10 12.64
N ASP A 542 6.26 35.34 13.01
CA ASP A 542 5.13 36.09 12.49
C ASP A 542 5.49 37.57 12.23
N GLY A 543 4.50 38.34 11.77
CA GLY A 543 4.65 39.75 11.42
C GLY A 543 4.93 40.69 12.60
N ALA A 544 5.02 40.22 13.85
CA ALA A 544 5.22 41.09 15.01
C ALA A 544 6.55 41.87 14.97
N ALA A 545 7.58 41.32 14.31
CA ALA A 545 8.87 41.98 14.12
C ALA A 545 8.90 42.94 12.91
N CYS A 546 7.84 43.03 12.10
CA CYS A 546 7.82 43.90 10.92
C CYS A 546 8.10 45.37 11.22
N PRO A 547 7.51 46.00 12.27
CA PRO A 547 7.80 47.39 12.59
C PRO A 547 9.27 47.63 12.92
N ASP A 548 9.90 46.71 13.65
CA ASP A 548 11.31 46.79 14.02
C ASP A 548 12.23 46.66 12.80
N LEU A 549 11.96 45.68 11.93
CA LEU A 549 12.73 45.47 10.72
C LEU A 549 12.61 46.66 9.74
N LEU A 550 11.43 47.26 9.64
CA LEU A 550 11.23 48.45 8.81
C LEU A 550 12.00 49.66 9.36
N ASP A 551 11.97 49.86 10.68
CA ASP A 551 12.72 50.94 11.33
C ASP A 551 14.23 50.80 11.10
N ILE A 552 14.76 49.59 11.28
CA ILE A 552 16.17 49.26 11.04
C ILE A 552 16.52 49.46 9.56
N ALA A 553 15.72 48.94 8.64
CA ALA A 553 15.98 49.09 7.20
C ALA A 553 16.00 50.57 6.76
N THR A 554 15.19 51.42 7.40
CA THR A 554 15.12 52.85 7.09
C THR A 554 16.31 53.63 7.65
N LYS A 555 16.76 53.31 8.87
CA LYS A 555 17.76 54.09 9.62
C LYS A 555 19.18 53.52 9.56
N ALA A 556 19.39 52.30 9.07
CA ALA A 556 20.69 51.65 9.11
C ALA A 556 21.73 52.34 8.21
N ASP A 557 22.86 52.72 8.82
CA ASP A 557 24.07 53.16 8.12
C ASP A 557 24.82 51.96 7.52
N SER A 558 24.79 50.80 8.21
CA SER A 558 25.41 49.56 7.74
C SER A 558 24.60 48.93 6.60
N VAL A 559 25.26 48.67 5.48
CA VAL A 559 24.69 47.94 4.34
C VAL A 559 24.25 46.54 4.75
N GLN A 560 25.01 45.86 5.61
CA GLN A 560 24.68 44.53 6.09
C GLN A 560 23.38 44.53 6.91
N HIS A 561 23.22 45.49 7.83
CA HIS A 561 22.03 45.61 8.66
C HIS A 561 20.80 46.01 7.85
N HIS A 562 20.97 46.96 6.93
CA HIS A 562 19.91 47.34 5.98
C HIS A 562 19.41 46.13 5.18
N VAL A 563 20.33 45.36 4.59
CA VAL A 563 19.99 44.20 3.78
C VAL A 563 19.33 43.11 4.63
N LEU A 564 19.88 42.77 5.80
CA LEU A 564 19.26 41.77 6.68
C LEU A 564 17.83 42.17 7.05
N ALA A 565 17.64 43.41 7.49
CA ALA A 565 16.35 43.89 7.96
C ALA A 565 15.31 43.95 6.82
N LEU A 566 15.69 44.46 5.65
CA LEU A 566 14.78 44.56 4.51
C LEU A 566 14.37 43.18 3.98
N ARG A 567 15.31 42.22 3.90
CA ARG A 567 15.00 40.84 3.49
C ARG A 567 14.10 40.15 4.51
N GLY A 568 14.36 40.33 5.80
CA GLY A 568 13.50 39.85 6.88
C GLY A 568 12.08 40.41 6.78
N TYR A 569 11.97 41.72 6.53
CA TYR A 569 10.68 42.40 6.37
C TYR A 569 9.88 41.85 5.19
N ILE A 570 10.51 41.69 4.02
CA ILE A 570 9.88 41.08 2.82
C ILE A 570 9.37 39.67 3.15
N ARG A 571 10.20 38.84 3.80
CA ARG A 571 9.83 37.47 4.18
C ARG A 571 8.61 37.44 5.11
N LEU A 572 8.56 38.32 6.11
CA LEU A 572 7.47 38.35 7.08
C LEU A 572 6.15 38.85 6.44
N ILE A 573 6.20 39.82 5.53
CA ILE A 573 5.02 40.30 4.80
C ILE A 573 4.50 39.25 3.81
N GLY A 574 5.41 38.51 3.18
CA GLY A 574 5.08 37.43 2.25
C GLY A 574 4.34 36.25 2.89
N GLN A 575 4.26 36.19 4.22
CA GLN A 575 3.49 35.16 4.90
C GLN A 575 1.99 35.25 4.55
N PRO A 576 1.22 34.14 4.59
CA PRO A 576 -0.16 34.12 4.10
C PRO A 576 -1.11 35.07 4.84
N LYS A 577 -0.86 35.38 6.12
CA LYS A 577 -1.76 36.20 6.95
C LYS A 577 -1.73 37.69 6.57
N GLY A 578 -2.89 38.36 6.63
CA GLY A 578 -3.03 39.82 6.41
C GLY A 578 -3.79 40.20 5.14
N LYS A 579 -4.25 41.46 5.05
CA LYS A 579 -4.98 42.01 3.90
C LYS A 579 -4.03 42.26 2.73
N GLU A 580 -4.42 41.85 1.52
CA GLU A 580 -3.60 41.99 0.31
C GLU A 580 -3.20 43.44 0.02
N ASP A 581 -4.11 44.40 0.19
CA ASP A 581 -3.81 45.83 -0.02
C ASP A 581 -2.74 46.35 0.93
N ALA A 582 -2.78 45.90 2.20
CA ALA A 582 -1.76 46.28 3.18
C ALA A 582 -0.40 45.66 2.84
N LYS A 583 -0.38 44.42 2.33
CA LYS A 583 0.84 43.76 1.85
C LYS A 583 1.42 44.48 0.65
N LEU A 584 0.59 44.82 -0.33
CA LEU A 584 1.01 45.54 -1.52
C LEU A 584 1.57 46.92 -1.16
N GLY A 585 0.90 47.66 -0.26
CA GLY A 585 1.39 48.93 0.25
C GLY A 585 2.75 48.81 0.94
N ALA A 586 2.94 47.77 1.76
CA ALA A 586 4.20 47.50 2.43
C ALA A 586 5.32 47.13 1.44
N LEU A 587 5.06 46.25 0.47
CA LEU A 587 6.01 45.85 -0.58
C LEU A 587 6.39 47.02 -1.50
N LYS A 588 5.43 47.92 -1.79
CA LYS A 588 5.71 49.16 -2.52
C LYS A 588 6.71 50.04 -1.77
N SER A 589 6.53 50.20 -0.46
CA SER A 589 7.50 50.93 0.39
C SER A 589 8.87 50.24 0.40
N THR A 590 8.91 48.91 0.42
CA THR A 590 10.15 48.13 0.32
C THR A 590 10.90 48.42 -0.99
N LEU A 591 10.22 48.49 -2.14
CA LEU A 591 10.86 48.82 -3.42
C LEU A 591 11.55 50.20 -3.39
N GLY A 592 10.98 51.17 -2.66
CA GLY A 592 11.58 52.49 -2.48
C GLY A 592 12.76 52.52 -1.49
N LEU A 593 12.78 51.60 -0.52
CA LEU A 593 13.86 51.48 0.46
C LEU A 593 15.04 50.62 -0.05
N ALA A 594 14.82 49.77 -1.05
CA ALA A 594 15.82 48.83 -1.53
C ALA A 594 17.03 49.52 -2.17
N ARG A 595 18.22 49.28 -1.61
CA ARG A 595 19.50 49.81 -2.12
C ARG A 595 20.15 48.93 -3.20
N ARG A 596 19.75 47.66 -3.33
CA ARG A 596 20.29 46.75 -4.37
C ARG A 596 19.17 46.10 -5.19
N PRO A 597 19.49 45.62 -6.40
CA PRO A 597 18.52 44.91 -7.24
C PRO A 597 17.96 43.65 -6.58
N ASP A 598 18.76 42.94 -5.77
CA ASP A 598 18.34 41.66 -5.16
C ASP A 598 17.13 41.82 -4.23
N GLU A 599 17.09 42.87 -3.41
CA GLU A 599 15.96 43.12 -2.51
C GLU A 599 14.71 43.54 -3.29
N LYS A 600 14.88 44.31 -4.39
CA LYS A 600 13.78 44.65 -5.31
C LYS A 600 13.23 43.39 -5.97
N LYS A 601 14.10 42.47 -6.41
CA LYS A 601 13.68 41.18 -6.99
C LYS A 601 12.88 40.34 -5.98
N GLN A 602 13.35 40.25 -4.73
CA GLN A 602 12.60 39.55 -3.68
C GLN A 602 11.23 40.18 -3.42
N ALA A 603 11.14 41.50 -3.36
CA ALA A 603 9.86 42.20 -3.22
C ALA A 603 8.94 41.93 -4.43
N LEU A 604 9.47 41.94 -5.65
CA LEU A 604 8.72 41.61 -6.87
C LEU A 604 8.20 40.17 -6.87
N GLY A 605 8.98 39.22 -6.36
CA GLY A 605 8.55 37.84 -6.17
C GLY A 605 7.34 37.72 -5.24
N GLU A 606 7.28 38.52 -4.17
CA GLU A 606 6.10 38.58 -3.28
C GLU A 606 4.93 39.34 -3.91
N ILE A 607 5.17 40.46 -4.62
CA ILE A 607 4.15 41.21 -5.36
C ILE A 607 3.49 40.30 -6.42
N GLY A 608 4.30 39.48 -7.09
CA GLY A 608 3.87 38.49 -8.09
C GLY A 608 2.85 37.48 -7.57
N LYS A 609 2.71 37.33 -6.24
CA LYS A 609 1.75 36.42 -5.62
C LYS A 609 0.38 37.06 -5.34
N LEU A 610 0.25 38.39 -5.46
CA LEU A 610 -0.95 39.14 -5.13
C LEU A 610 -1.81 39.35 -6.40
N PRO A 611 -2.96 38.68 -6.56
CA PRO A 611 -3.77 38.76 -7.78
C PRO A 611 -4.64 40.02 -7.77
N SER A 612 -4.04 41.20 -7.89
CA SER A 612 -4.75 42.47 -7.99
C SER A 612 -4.24 43.37 -9.11
N LEU A 613 -5.12 44.20 -9.69
CA LEU A 613 -4.73 45.18 -10.71
C LEU A 613 -3.68 46.18 -10.19
N PRO A 614 -3.78 46.72 -8.96
CA PRO A 614 -2.71 47.55 -8.41
C PRO A 614 -1.35 46.85 -8.28
N ALA A 615 -1.33 45.53 -7.99
CA ALA A 615 -0.09 44.76 -7.96
C ALA A 615 0.50 44.59 -9.37
N LEU A 616 -0.36 44.34 -10.37
CA LEU A 616 0.02 44.28 -11.77
C LEU A 616 0.67 45.59 -12.24
N ASP A 617 0.04 46.72 -11.91
CA ASP A 617 0.55 48.05 -12.27
C ASP A 617 1.91 48.34 -11.63
N LEU A 618 2.06 47.98 -10.36
CA LEU A 618 3.32 48.16 -9.63
C LEU A 618 4.44 47.32 -10.25
N ALA A 619 4.17 46.04 -10.56
CA ALA A 619 5.15 45.18 -11.22
C ALA A 619 5.48 45.66 -12.64
N ALA A 620 4.48 46.13 -13.40
CA ALA A 620 4.66 46.68 -14.74
C ALA A 620 5.53 47.95 -14.74
N ALA A 621 5.40 48.81 -13.73
CA ALA A 621 6.24 50.01 -13.59
C ALA A 621 7.72 49.66 -13.44
N CYS A 622 8.05 48.53 -12.81
CA CYS A 622 9.42 48.07 -12.62
C CYS A 622 10.07 47.46 -13.89
N LEU A 623 9.33 47.26 -14.98
CA LEU A 623 9.87 46.76 -16.26
C LEU A 623 10.89 47.71 -16.90
N ALA A 624 10.81 49.00 -16.57
CA ALA A 624 11.76 50.01 -17.07
C ALA A 624 13.16 49.86 -16.46
N GLU A 625 13.28 49.27 -15.27
CA GLU A 625 14.54 49.09 -14.57
C GLU A 625 15.29 47.85 -15.08
N GLU A 626 16.38 48.05 -15.82
CA GLU A 626 17.13 46.95 -16.45
C GLU A 626 17.59 45.85 -15.49
N ALA A 627 18.07 46.22 -14.29
CA ALA A 627 18.62 45.27 -13.33
C ALA A 627 17.58 44.30 -12.73
N ILE A 628 16.28 44.62 -12.81
CA ILE A 628 15.18 43.83 -12.22
C ILE A 628 14.07 43.47 -13.23
N ARG A 629 14.25 43.85 -14.50
CA ARG A 629 13.27 43.73 -15.58
C ARG A 629 12.67 42.33 -15.70
N ASP A 630 13.52 41.30 -15.71
CA ASP A 630 13.06 39.91 -15.88
C ASP A 630 12.23 39.41 -14.69
N GLU A 631 12.56 39.85 -13.46
CA GLU A 631 11.79 39.51 -12.27
C GLU A 631 10.44 40.25 -12.25
N ALA A 632 10.44 41.52 -12.68
CA ALA A 632 9.23 42.31 -12.85
C ALA A 632 8.30 41.68 -13.91
N ALA A 633 8.87 41.22 -15.02
CA ALA A 633 8.16 40.48 -16.05
C ALA A 633 7.56 39.17 -15.51
N ALA A 634 8.33 38.38 -14.76
CA ALA A 634 7.83 37.16 -14.13
C ALA A 634 6.68 37.45 -13.14
N ALA A 635 6.80 38.50 -12.33
CA ALA A 635 5.76 38.94 -11.41
C ALA A 635 4.48 39.35 -12.16
N VAL A 636 4.59 40.13 -13.24
CA VAL A 636 3.44 40.51 -14.10
C VAL A 636 2.74 39.27 -14.65
N VAL A 637 3.48 38.32 -15.21
CA VAL A 637 2.91 37.08 -15.78
C VAL A 637 2.20 36.27 -14.68
N SER A 638 2.83 36.14 -13.53
CA SER A 638 2.28 35.41 -12.37
C SER A 638 1.00 36.01 -11.81
N ILE A 639 0.91 37.35 -11.74
CA ILE A 639 -0.31 38.07 -11.33
C ILE A 639 -1.39 37.88 -12.38
N ALA A 640 -1.06 38.13 -13.66
CA ALA A 640 -1.99 38.01 -14.76
C ALA A 640 -2.56 36.59 -14.91
N ASP A 641 -1.78 35.55 -14.61
CA ASP A 641 -2.27 34.17 -14.69
C ASP A 641 -3.37 33.86 -13.66
N ARG A 642 -3.34 34.55 -12.52
CA ARG A 642 -4.26 34.36 -11.38
C ARG A 642 -5.38 35.39 -11.32
N LEU A 643 -5.23 36.51 -12.01
CA LEU A 643 -6.21 37.58 -12.05
C LEU A 643 -7.51 37.11 -12.72
N LYS A 644 -8.65 37.56 -12.23
CA LYS A 644 -9.96 37.29 -12.83
C LYS A 644 -10.65 38.61 -13.13
N VAL A 645 -10.48 39.09 -14.36
CA VAL A 645 -11.00 40.37 -14.83
C VAL A 645 -11.73 40.21 -16.17
N LYS A 646 -12.57 41.19 -16.53
CA LYS A 646 -13.34 41.21 -17.78
C LYS A 646 -13.22 42.56 -18.48
N ASP A 647 -13.63 42.59 -19.75
CA ASP A 647 -13.82 43.81 -20.55
C ASP A 647 -12.58 44.74 -20.54
N ALA A 648 -12.74 45.99 -20.10
CA ALA A 648 -11.68 47.00 -20.11
C ALA A 648 -10.46 46.60 -19.25
N GLU A 649 -10.68 45.87 -18.15
CA GLU A 649 -9.60 45.40 -17.29
C GLU A 649 -8.83 44.23 -17.93
N ALA A 650 -9.52 43.36 -18.67
CA ALA A 650 -8.88 42.28 -19.44
C ALA A 650 -7.98 42.84 -20.55
N ARG A 651 -8.43 43.89 -21.25
CA ARG A 651 -7.59 44.60 -22.24
C ARG A 651 -6.33 45.16 -21.60
N ARG A 652 -6.46 45.80 -20.43
CA ARG A 652 -5.33 46.34 -19.66
C ARG A 652 -4.30 45.26 -19.28
N VAL A 653 -4.75 44.08 -18.86
CA VAL A 653 -3.85 42.94 -18.57
C VAL A 653 -3.14 42.49 -19.84
N SER A 654 -3.87 42.36 -20.95
CA SER A 654 -3.31 41.98 -22.25
C SER A 654 -2.23 42.96 -22.73
N ASP A 655 -2.49 44.26 -22.67
CA ASP A 655 -1.55 45.31 -23.05
C ASP A 655 -0.28 45.27 -22.18
N THR A 656 -0.43 44.92 -20.90
CA THR A 656 0.70 44.79 -19.96
C THR A 656 1.55 43.56 -20.27
N LEU A 657 0.93 42.44 -20.65
CA LEU A 657 1.63 41.24 -21.13
C LEU A 657 2.33 41.46 -22.47
N ASP A 658 1.77 42.27 -23.36
CA ASP A 658 2.43 42.67 -24.61
C ASP A 658 3.71 43.47 -24.35
N LYS A 659 3.71 44.37 -23.36
CA LYS A 659 4.93 45.04 -22.92
C LYS A 659 5.96 44.04 -22.41
N VAL A 660 5.55 43.05 -21.61
CA VAL A 660 6.44 41.98 -21.14
C VAL A 660 7.08 41.22 -22.31
N LEU A 661 6.31 40.86 -23.35
CA LEU A 661 6.84 40.17 -24.53
C LEU A 661 7.89 40.98 -25.29
N GLN A 662 7.79 42.31 -25.26
CA GLN A 662 8.74 43.21 -25.91
C GLN A 662 10.03 43.39 -25.11
N VAL A 663 9.94 43.48 -23.78
CA VAL A 663 11.08 43.90 -22.94
C VAL A 663 11.75 42.76 -22.18
N ALA A 664 11.08 41.64 -21.93
CA ALA A 664 11.66 40.52 -21.18
C ALA A 664 12.78 39.84 -21.98
N THR A 665 13.91 39.62 -21.34
CA THR A 665 15.07 38.94 -21.93
C THR A 665 14.96 37.42 -21.76
N SER A 666 14.37 36.96 -20.65
CA SER A 666 14.09 35.53 -20.38
C SER A 666 13.14 34.89 -21.42
N ASP A 667 13.61 33.85 -22.11
CA ASP A 667 12.80 33.05 -23.05
C ASP A 667 11.62 32.37 -22.36
N THR A 668 11.82 31.88 -21.13
CA THR A 668 10.77 31.21 -20.34
C THR A 668 9.67 32.20 -20.00
N THR A 669 10.03 33.38 -19.50
CA THR A 669 9.07 34.43 -19.13
C THR A 669 8.28 34.92 -20.36
N ARG A 670 8.93 35.03 -21.53
CA ARG A 670 8.24 35.37 -22.79
C ARG A 670 7.24 34.30 -23.22
N LYS A 671 7.60 33.02 -23.14
CA LYS A 671 6.69 31.91 -23.46
C LYS A 671 5.48 31.88 -22.52
N ASP A 672 5.71 32.05 -21.22
CA ASP A 672 4.63 32.09 -20.22
C ASP A 672 3.74 33.31 -20.42
N ALA A 673 4.31 34.49 -20.69
CA ALA A 673 3.56 35.70 -21.02
C ALA A 673 2.65 35.50 -22.23
N ALA A 674 3.16 34.90 -23.31
CA ALA A 674 2.38 34.62 -24.52
C ALA A 674 1.20 33.69 -24.21
N LYS A 675 1.44 32.63 -23.44
CA LYS A 675 0.41 31.67 -23.02
C LYS A 675 -0.67 32.31 -22.16
N VAL A 676 -0.28 33.12 -21.17
CA VAL A 676 -1.23 33.80 -20.28
C VAL A 676 -2.03 34.84 -21.05
N ARG A 677 -1.42 35.55 -21.99
CA ARG A 677 -2.07 36.56 -22.83
C ARG A 677 -3.25 36.00 -23.64
N GLU A 678 -3.16 34.76 -24.11
CA GLU A 678 -4.27 34.10 -24.83
C GLU A 678 -5.56 34.00 -24.00
N LYS A 679 -5.47 34.00 -22.66
CA LYS A 679 -6.65 34.01 -21.77
C LYS A 679 -7.47 35.30 -21.88
N TYR A 680 -6.85 36.39 -22.33
CA TYR A 680 -7.42 37.75 -22.34
C TYR A 680 -7.73 38.27 -23.74
N LYS A 681 -7.60 37.44 -24.78
CA LYS A 681 -7.90 37.78 -26.18
C LYS A 681 -9.38 37.60 -26.58
N LYS A 682 -10.24 37.19 -25.65
CA LYS A 682 -11.70 37.14 -25.82
C LYS A 682 -12.33 38.39 -25.22
#